data_AF-A0A1L7CUB0-F1
#
_entry.id   AF-A0A1L7CUB0-F1
#
_cell.length_a   1.000
_cell.length_b   1.000
_cell.length_c   1.000
_cell.angle_alpha   90.00
_cell.angle_beta   90.00
_cell.angle_gamma   90.00
#
_symmetry.space_group_name_H-M   'P 1'
#
loop_
_entity.id
_entity.type
_entity.pdbx_description
1 polymer ?
#
loop_
_entity_poly.entity_id
_entity_poly.type
_entity_poly.pdbx_seq_one_letter_code
_entity_poly.pdbx_strand_id
1 'polypeptide(L)'
;MTQFPSFETFYRAVHGYEPFVWQSDLARAVAESGEWPRQISAPTGAGKTSVLDIAVWALARDVDRHGPSERTVPLRTFLTVERRLVVDGAYEHATAISAAIESAPELAAVRDALRKLLPEDWRGPALGVTSLHGGVREDRTWLRPVGAQIITCTVTQLASRSLFRGVGVSPGMLPVHAGLVGTDRMIFVDEPHLVPAAVHMWRECEAIQSAAPEGPTVGQTVVLGATVPDYLSAESPFVGSLEGDPSPAARARCGVAKSARLVEAPTPAVAVKELVSSACEAWADRDRSGGDGVLVVVNTIATAQKVAAEIAKKLKKDAPAHLNVLTSTVRHFDRTGAVFGPDTLTVATQTVEVGVDLDACALVTELASMPALIQRFGRLNRTGLRETTVATVVVQTKGEGITDKPSIAVYGEDQLTATYELLQENAVDGVLEDLPGLGVADETWAEKPRTCAVADYLPRLTATRPPALAPWEALAFGPDHRDRVTVEVAWRDNLDVLGDCPIHSSETIALPIDEVQSFIGGARSGGEFADTQASVSRVATNDPVRLSVRVIRDAAWVAPQRTSDVRPGETVVIDSSEGGYLASLGWSPESQEPVADHSVKAVCEGLTGFFDAALLLGEERVAEAVEVGEDLRAEVVEALPAMPETELIVHGRFVGVRSIHDGWSVGGWVSLADHSAQVERVAGETAALAGLDDSKRTAVSAAGLRHDAGKTDKAFQQMLGNFAGEPWAKGRGSRRRRVQGLVPVGWRHEVLSAETVPEDIDDAGLVRHLILSHHGWGRPLVGHADKVIFNGDNFRELEERFGPWGLALLELVLRFADWEGSRSPRSQGISWESLGIAARNDSDGEIAQRESQENSANSTVVKLTGPRPYSLTTVFAGIGALFAVTRQGDSSARIRYRDGVAELASSQTPVWDEHLASQLYGALLIASGHKDRNGNDTPEADPRVVKANKWHVRYREAALSFEDLARPMFFDAVPGDGPHPVSLPVFIRNGSPFHCLNHDEFEVPDNALFERGSGLVPGKMNGGIDVEADLRLTDGQVEDRYSPGLLAWSMLGMIALGMPGSEYGVGVVDGELRLALPRGWVTMDQIRDLMQAAPERCEFLSWRSASSTLSSYMKLWLPVVDG
;
A
#
# COMPACT_ATOMS: atom_id res chain seq x y z
N MET A 1 25.50 16.83 -38.97
CA MET A 1 25.39 16.67 -37.51
C MET A 1 24.82 17.96 -36.97
N THR A 2 23.58 17.92 -36.51
CA THR A 2 22.95 18.98 -35.72
C THR A 2 23.59 19.00 -34.33
N GLN A 3 23.88 20.19 -33.80
CA GLN A 3 24.39 20.35 -32.44
C GLN A 3 23.26 20.06 -31.44
N PHE A 4 23.55 19.35 -30.36
CA PHE A 4 22.58 19.09 -29.29
C PHE A 4 22.11 20.43 -28.67
N PRO A 5 20.79 20.67 -28.49
CA PRO A 5 20.27 21.97 -28.08
C PRO A 5 20.64 22.33 -26.63
N SER A 6 20.81 23.63 -26.37
CA SER A 6 20.91 24.16 -25.01
C SER A 6 19.58 24.01 -24.27
N PHE A 7 19.58 24.11 -22.94
CA PHE A 7 18.34 24.00 -22.16
C PHE A 7 17.36 25.13 -22.51
N GLU A 8 17.84 26.34 -22.75
CA GLU A 8 17.03 27.49 -23.16
C GLU A 8 16.40 27.25 -24.54
N THR A 9 17.16 26.66 -25.47
CA THR A 9 16.64 26.26 -26.79
C THR A 9 15.59 25.15 -26.66
N PHE A 10 15.81 24.18 -25.77
CA PHE A 10 14.85 23.12 -25.48
C PHE A 10 13.55 23.69 -24.91
N TYR A 11 13.64 24.45 -23.83
CA TYR A 11 12.52 25.01 -23.10
C TYR A 11 11.66 25.93 -23.97
N ARG A 12 12.30 26.81 -24.78
CA ARG A 12 11.59 27.67 -25.73
C ARG A 12 10.88 26.89 -26.84
N ALA A 13 11.41 25.75 -27.27
CA ALA A 13 10.75 24.91 -28.28
C ALA A 13 9.53 24.16 -27.70
N VAL A 14 9.52 23.85 -26.39
CA VAL A 14 8.36 23.27 -25.70
C VAL A 14 7.30 24.34 -25.38
N HIS A 15 7.70 25.46 -24.78
CA HIS A 15 6.78 26.41 -24.13
C HIS A 15 6.53 27.70 -24.92
N GLY A 16 7.36 28.00 -25.94
CA GLY A 16 7.26 29.23 -26.74
C GLY A 16 7.87 30.48 -26.11
N TYR A 17 8.43 30.40 -24.90
CA TYR A 17 9.10 31.49 -24.18
C TYR A 17 10.40 31.01 -23.52
N GLU A 18 11.27 31.95 -23.16
CA GLU A 18 12.56 31.65 -22.50
C GLU A 18 12.34 31.17 -21.04
N PRO A 19 13.16 30.24 -20.53
CA PRO A 19 13.14 29.86 -19.12
C PRO A 19 13.60 31.01 -18.21
N PHE A 20 13.21 30.95 -16.93
CA PHE A 20 13.80 31.79 -15.90
C PHE A 20 15.29 31.45 -15.70
N VAL A 21 16.07 32.43 -15.24
CA VAL A 21 17.53 32.29 -15.03
C VAL A 21 17.84 31.10 -14.11
N TRP A 22 17.12 30.95 -13.00
CA TRP A 22 17.34 29.86 -12.04
C TRP A 22 17.12 28.46 -12.65
N GLN A 23 16.19 28.32 -13.61
CA GLN A 23 15.92 27.04 -14.28
C GLN A 23 17.09 26.67 -15.19
N SER A 24 17.64 27.65 -15.89
CA SER A 24 18.82 27.50 -16.76
C SER A 24 20.08 27.20 -15.96
N ASP A 25 20.24 27.83 -14.79
CA ASP A 25 21.36 27.58 -13.88
C ASP A 25 21.28 26.20 -13.22
N LEU A 26 20.09 25.76 -12.81
CA LEU A 26 19.86 24.40 -12.32
C LEU A 26 20.16 23.35 -13.41
N ALA A 27 19.66 23.58 -14.64
CA ALA A 27 19.93 22.69 -15.77
C ALA A 27 21.43 22.59 -16.07
N ARG A 28 22.15 23.72 -16.03
CA ARG A 28 23.60 23.76 -16.22
C ARG A 28 24.33 23.01 -15.11
N ALA A 29 23.97 23.26 -13.85
CA ALA A 29 24.57 22.59 -12.70
C ALA A 29 24.41 21.08 -12.78
N VAL A 30 23.18 20.57 -12.92
CA VAL A 30 22.88 19.12 -13.04
C VAL A 30 23.65 18.49 -14.21
N ALA A 31 23.73 19.17 -15.36
CA ALA A 31 24.39 18.64 -16.54
C ALA A 31 25.92 18.83 -16.57
N GLU A 32 26.50 19.44 -15.54
CA GLU A 32 27.94 19.59 -15.30
C GLU A 32 28.43 18.71 -14.14
N SER A 33 27.64 18.56 -13.07
CA SER A 33 27.94 17.67 -11.94
C SER A 33 27.57 16.20 -12.22
N GLY A 34 26.52 15.95 -13.00
CA GLY A 34 25.85 14.65 -13.09
C GLY A 34 24.95 14.31 -11.89
N GLU A 35 24.84 15.22 -10.91
CA GLU A 35 24.12 15.03 -9.65
C GLU A 35 23.03 16.09 -9.46
N TRP A 36 21.92 15.68 -8.86
CA TRP A 36 20.83 16.57 -8.48
C TRP A 36 21.02 17.12 -7.06
N PRO A 37 20.67 18.39 -6.78
CA PRO A 37 20.59 18.89 -5.41
C PRO A 37 19.49 18.13 -4.64
N ARG A 38 19.70 17.85 -3.35
CA ARG A 38 18.70 17.16 -2.50
C ARG A 38 17.45 18.00 -2.21
N GLN A 39 17.54 19.32 -2.39
CA GLN A 39 16.46 20.31 -2.25
C GLN A 39 16.57 21.38 -3.32
N ILE A 40 15.45 21.77 -3.92
CA ILE A 40 15.33 22.91 -4.83
C ILE A 40 14.34 23.90 -4.20
N SER A 41 14.86 25.04 -3.77
CA SER A 41 14.07 26.13 -3.19
C SER A 41 13.89 27.25 -4.20
N ALA A 42 12.72 27.25 -4.85
CA ALA A 42 12.28 28.29 -5.78
C ALA A 42 10.90 28.84 -5.34
N PRO A 43 10.64 30.16 -5.48
CA PRO A 43 9.40 30.80 -5.04
C PRO A 43 8.12 30.18 -5.62
N THR A 44 7.01 30.29 -4.88
CA THR A 44 5.68 29.88 -5.38
C THR A 44 5.32 30.66 -6.64
N GLY A 45 4.95 29.95 -7.72
CA GLY A 45 4.68 30.55 -9.03
C GLY A 45 5.93 30.73 -9.92
N ALA A 46 7.15 30.46 -9.44
CA ALA A 46 8.38 30.57 -10.22
C ALA A 46 8.60 29.43 -11.25
N GLY A 47 7.59 28.63 -11.55
CA GLY A 47 7.66 27.53 -12.52
C GLY A 47 8.39 26.27 -12.01
N LYS A 48 8.19 25.87 -10.74
CA LYS A 48 8.83 24.70 -10.11
C LYS A 48 8.74 23.42 -10.95
N THR A 49 7.64 23.21 -11.68
CA THR A 49 7.39 22.06 -12.57
C THR A 49 8.47 21.87 -13.65
N SER A 50 9.26 22.91 -13.96
CA SER A 50 10.35 22.85 -14.94
C SER A 50 11.46 21.84 -14.60
N VAL A 51 11.48 21.27 -13.40
CA VAL A 51 12.36 20.12 -13.08
C VAL A 51 12.10 18.92 -14.00
N LEU A 52 10.88 18.78 -14.54
CA LEU A 52 10.54 17.77 -15.55
C LEU A 52 11.27 18.03 -16.88
N ASP A 53 11.26 19.27 -17.37
CA ASP A 53 12.02 19.69 -18.56
C ASP A 53 13.52 19.42 -18.38
N ILE A 54 14.06 19.80 -17.21
CA ILE A 54 15.47 19.64 -16.89
C ILE A 54 15.85 18.16 -16.83
N ALA A 55 15.03 17.31 -16.22
CA ALA A 55 15.28 15.87 -16.15
C ALA A 55 15.29 15.21 -17.54
N VAL A 56 14.31 15.53 -18.40
CA VAL A 56 14.25 14.99 -19.77
C VAL A 56 15.41 15.49 -20.63
N TRP A 57 15.74 16.78 -20.56
CA TRP A 57 16.86 17.35 -21.31
C TRP A 57 18.21 16.82 -20.83
N ALA A 58 18.41 16.67 -19.51
CA ALA A 58 19.62 16.08 -18.93
C ALA A 58 19.79 14.62 -19.36
N LEU A 59 18.72 13.81 -19.29
CA LEU A 59 18.71 12.42 -19.76
C LEU A 59 19.07 12.30 -21.24
N ALA A 60 18.43 13.11 -22.09
CA ALA A 60 18.73 13.11 -23.52
C ALA A 60 20.18 13.56 -23.83
N ARG A 61 20.70 14.54 -23.09
CA ARG A 61 22.08 15.04 -23.22
C ARG A 61 23.11 14.01 -22.78
N ASP A 62 22.82 13.29 -21.69
CA ASP A 62 23.65 12.20 -21.18
C ASP A 62 23.76 11.07 -22.22
N VAL A 63 22.61 10.61 -22.73
CA VAL A 63 22.53 9.55 -23.76
C VAL A 63 23.08 9.97 -25.12
N ASP A 64 23.08 11.26 -25.47
CA ASP A 64 23.77 11.76 -26.67
C ASP A 64 25.30 11.71 -26.54
N ARG A 65 25.83 12.01 -25.34
CA ARG A 65 27.28 12.05 -25.05
C ARG A 65 27.89 10.68 -24.78
N HIS A 66 27.23 9.88 -23.95
CA HIS A 66 27.74 8.63 -23.38
C HIS A 66 27.10 7.39 -24.01
N GLY A 67 25.98 7.55 -24.70
CA GLY A 67 25.18 6.43 -25.19
C GLY A 67 24.29 5.80 -24.09
N PRO A 68 23.42 4.85 -24.45
CA PRO A 68 22.44 4.29 -23.52
C PRO A 68 23.05 3.39 -22.43
N SER A 69 24.23 2.81 -22.67
CA SER A 69 24.90 1.85 -21.77
C SER A 69 25.78 2.48 -20.69
N GLU A 70 26.27 3.71 -20.90
CA GLU A 70 27.10 4.45 -19.93
C GLU A 70 26.34 5.59 -19.25
N ARG A 71 25.01 5.63 -19.44
CA ARG A 71 24.07 6.62 -18.89
C ARG A 71 24.06 6.61 -17.36
N THR A 72 24.13 7.79 -16.74
CA THR A 72 23.98 7.98 -15.29
C THR A 72 22.62 8.60 -14.91
N VAL A 73 22.02 9.41 -15.79
CA VAL A 73 20.73 10.08 -15.50
C VAL A 73 19.58 9.07 -15.57
N PRO A 74 18.74 8.90 -14.53
CA PRO A 74 17.67 7.89 -14.50
C PRO A 74 16.66 7.92 -15.67
N LEU A 75 16.13 6.75 -16.09
CA LEU A 75 15.12 6.66 -17.16
C LEU A 75 13.75 7.22 -16.74
N ARG A 76 13.39 7.10 -15.46
CA ARG A 76 12.05 7.39 -14.93
C ARG A 76 12.07 8.62 -14.03
N THR A 77 11.23 9.60 -14.32
CA THR A 77 11.04 10.80 -13.51
C THR A 77 9.64 10.80 -12.89
N PHE A 78 9.57 10.71 -11.57
CA PHE A 78 8.34 10.86 -10.81
C PHE A 78 8.20 12.31 -10.32
N LEU A 79 7.05 12.95 -10.53
CA LEU A 79 6.64 14.13 -9.75
C LEU A 79 5.48 13.73 -8.85
N THR A 80 5.65 13.91 -7.55
CA THR A 80 4.69 13.46 -6.56
C THR A 80 4.26 14.54 -5.58
N VAL A 81 2.98 14.54 -5.25
CA VAL A 81 2.31 15.55 -4.44
C VAL A 81 0.97 14.98 -3.93
N GLU A 82 0.56 15.32 -2.70
CA GLU A 82 -0.68 14.79 -2.10
C GLU A 82 -1.98 15.44 -2.61
N ARG A 83 -1.99 16.03 -3.81
CA ARG A 83 -3.19 16.73 -4.36
C ARG A 83 -3.42 16.42 -5.83
N ARG A 84 -4.59 15.82 -6.16
CA ARG A 84 -4.97 15.35 -7.50
C ARG A 84 -4.80 16.43 -8.60
N LEU A 85 -5.31 17.65 -8.39
CA LEU A 85 -5.24 18.74 -9.38
C LEU A 85 -3.80 19.16 -9.77
N VAL A 86 -2.83 19.03 -8.85
CA VAL A 86 -1.41 19.30 -9.17
C VAL A 86 -0.85 18.20 -10.08
N VAL A 87 -1.26 16.94 -9.85
CA VAL A 87 -0.88 15.79 -10.66
C VAL A 87 -1.41 15.92 -12.09
N ASP A 88 -2.64 16.40 -12.24
CA ASP A 88 -3.27 16.69 -13.54
C ASP A 88 -2.52 17.79 -14.30
N GLY A 89 -2.30 18.97 -13.69
CA GLY A 89 -1.57 20.06 -14.36
C GLY A 89 -0.11 19.73 -14.69
N ALA A 90 0.55 18.89 -13.88
CA ALA A 90 1.87 18.37 -14.20
C ALA A 90 1.85 17.32 -15.33
N TYR A 91 0.77 16.54 -15.46
CA TYR A 91 0.58 15.59 -16.56
C TYR A 91 0.38 16.33 -17.89
N GLU A 92 -0.39 17.43 -17.89
CA GLU A 92 -0.52 18.32 -19.06
C GLU A 92 0.85 18.91 -19.47
N HIS A 93 1.61 19.42 -18.51
CA HIS A 93 2.98 19.94 -18.73
C HIS A 93 3.91 18.87 -19.32
N ALA A 94 3.91 17.66 -18.77
CA ALA A 94 4.70 16.54 -19.28
C ALA A 94 4.25 16.08 -20.69
N THR A 95 2.96 16.14 -20.97
CA THR A 95 2.39 15.82 -22.28
C THR A 95 2.84 16.84 -23.33
N ALA A 96 2.89 18.13 -22.98
CA ALA A 96 3.45 19.18 -23.84
C ALA A 96 4.92 18.93 -24.19
N ILE A 97 5.75 18.52 -23.22
CA ILE A 97 7.15 18.12 -23.45
C ILE A 97 7.21 16.97 -24.49
N SER A 98 6.43 15.91 -24.30
CA SER A 98 6.44 14.74 -25.22
C SER A 98 5.99 15.12 -26.64
N ALA A 99 4.93 15.91 -26.77
CA ALA A 99 4.43 16.39 -28.06
C ALA A 99 5.44 17.30 -28.80
N ALA A 100 6.13 18.19 -28.07
CA ALA A 100 7.17 19.04 -28.62
C ALA A 100 8.37 18.22 -29.11
N ILE A 101 8.83 17.22 -28.35
CA ILE A 101 9.96 16.36 -28.73
C ILE A 101 9.70 15.61 -30.05
N GLU A 102 8.47 15.13 -30.28
CA GLU A 102 8.16 14.48 -31.56
C GLU A 102 8.06 15.46 -32.74
N SER A 103 7.51 16.66 -32.52
CA SER A 103 7.11 17.59 -33.58
C SER A 103 8.12 18.70 -33.93
N ALA A 104 8.88 19.23 -32.96
CA ALA A 104 9.77 20.38 -33.15
C ALA A 104 11.10 19.98 -33.82
N PRO A 105 11.47 20.56 -34.99
CA PRO A 105 12.74 20.25 -35.66
C PRO A 105 13.99 20.55 -34.81
N GLU A 106 13.93 21.56 -33.94
CA GLU A 106 14.97 21.95 -32.99
C GLU A 106 15.27 20.84 -31.97
N LEU A 107 14.28 20.00 -31.68
CA LEU A 107 14.36 18.90 -30.70
C LEU A 107 14.72 17.56 -31.34
N ALA A 108 15.03 17.51 -32.64
CA ALA A 108 15.39 16.27 -33.33
C ALA A 108 16.53 15.51 -32.63
N ALA A 109 17.60 16.19 -32.18
CA ALA A 109 18.69 15.54 -31.46
C ALA A 109 18.26 14.96 -30.10
N VAL A 110 17.31 15.61 -29.41
CA VAL A 110 16.73 15.11 -28.15
C VAL A 110 15.89 13.87 -28.41
N ARG A 111 14.98 13.92 -29.39
CA ARG A 111 14.16 12.77 -29.80
C ARG A 111 15.02 11.58 -30.23
N ASP A 112 16.04 11.84 -31.05
CA ASP A 112 16.92 10.79 -31.58
C ASP A 112 17.79 10.19 -30.46
N ALA A 113 18.19 10.95 -29.44
CA ALA A 113 18.85 10.43 -28.24
C ALA A 113 17.91 9.58 -27.39
N LEU A 114 16.70 10.06 -27.09
CA LEU A 114 15.71 9.31 -26.30
C LEU A 114 15.25 8.01 -27.00
N ARG A 115 15.17 8.00 -28.34
CA ARG A 115 14.85 6.79 -29.11
C ARG A 115 15.93 5.70 -29.01
N LYS A 116 17.18 6.01 -28.65
CA LYS A 116 18.22 4.98 -28.34
C LYS A 116 17.90 4.16 -27.08
N LEU A 117 16.93 4.60 -26.26
CA LEU A 117 16.49 3.92 -25.04
C LEU A 117 15.28 2.99 -25.29
N LEU A 118 14.87 2.83 -26.54
CA LEU A 118 13.68 2.10 -26.97
C LEU A 118 14.04 1.04 -28.03
N PRO A 119 13.25 -0.04 -28.19
CA PRO A 119 13.43 -1.00 -29.28
C PRO A 119 13.36 -0.34 -30.66
N GLU A 120 14.12 -0.85 -31.64
CA GLU A 120 14.15 -0.28 -33.00
C GLU A 120 12.79 -0.28 -33.71
N ASP A 121 11.91 -1.23 -33.36
CA ASP A 121 10.55 -1.34 -33.90
C ASP A 121 9.47 -0.63 -33.05
N TRP A 122 9.88 0.16 -32.05
CA TRP A 122 8.98 0.98 -31.24
C TRP A 122 8.26 2.05 -32.09
N ARG A 123 6.92 2.09 -31.98
CA ARG A 123 6.05 3.02 -32.72
C ARG A 123 5.36 4.07 -31.85
N GLY A 124 5.60 4.05 -30.53
CA GLY A 124 5.11 5.09 -29.62
C GLY A 124 5.99 6.33 -29.60
N PRO A 125 5.67 7.33 -28.75
CA PRO A 125 6.53 8.49 -28.53
C PRO A 125 7.87 8.08 -27.88
N ALA A 126 8.89 8.92 -28.07
CA ALA A 126 10.21 8.78 -27.46
C ALA A 126 10.20 9.03 -25.94
N LEU A 127 9.24 9.83 -25.46
CA LEU A 127 9.00 10.10 -24.04
C LEU A 127 7.61 9.57 -23.65
N GLY A 128 7.56 8.57 -22.77
CA GLY A 128 6.32 8.13 -22.13
C GLY A 128 5.84 9.14 -21.08
N VAL A 129 4.53 9.36 -20.98
CA VAL A 129 3.92 10.22 -19.96
C VAL A 129 2.72 9.49 -19.39
N THR A 130 2.59 9.45 -18.05
CA THR A 130 1.48 8.77 -17.37
C THR A 130 1.10 9.49 -16.08
N SER A 131 -0.19 9.53 -15.77
CA SER A 131 -0.73 10.02 -14.49
C SER A 131 -1.23 8.85 -13.63
N LEU A 132 -0.87 8.82 -12.34
CA LEU A 132 -1.25 7.78 -11.37
C LEU A 132 -1.86 8.39 -10.10
N HIS A 133 -3.18 8.49 -10.05
CA HIS A 133 -3.96 8.89 -8.87
C HIS A 133 -5.37 8.30 -8.90
N GLY A 134 -6.06 8.32 -7.76
CA GLY A 134 -7.49 8.05 -7.73
C GLY A 134 -8.23 9.08 -8.58
N GLY A 135 -9.04 8.62 -9.53
CA GLY A 135 -9.74 9.45 -10.52
C GLY A 135 -9.54 8.93 -11.94
N VAL A 136 -8.34 8.47 -12.29
CA VAL A 136 -7.95 8.04 -13.65
C VAL A 136 -7.63 6.54 -13.67
N ARG A 137 -8.04 5.83 -14.74
CA ARG A 137 -7.66 4.44 -14.96
C ARG A 137 -6.14 4.35 -15.09
N GLU A 138 -5.49 3.49 -14.30
CA GLU A 138 -4.05 3.23 -14.44
C GLU A 138 -3.75 2.76 -15.87
N ASP A 139 -3.15 3.65 -16.66
CA ASP A 139 -2.50 3.26 -17.91
C ASP A 139 -1.39 2.27 -17.57
N ARG A 140 -1.26 1.21 -18.37
CA ARG A 140 -0.26 0.16 -18.19
C ARG A 140 0.97 0.40 -19.07
N THR A 141 0.99 1.43 -19.92
CA THR A 141 2.13 1.71 -20.83
C THR A 141 3.43 2.08 -20.09
N TRP A 142 3.35 2.58 -18.85
CA TRP A 142 4.52 2.84 -17.99
C TRP A 142 5.12 1.59 -17.35
N LEU A 143 4.44 0.43 -17.41
CA LEU A 143 4.91 -0.83 -16.83
C LEU A 143 6.00 -1.51 -17.68
N ARG A 144 6.98 -0.71 -18.13
CA ARG A 144 8.12 -1.10 -18.96
C ARG A 144 9.42 -0.62 -18.34
N PRO A 145 10.47 -1.46 -18.28
CA PRO A 145 11.76 -1.06 -17.69
C PRO A 145 12.60 -0.14 -18.61
N VAL A 146 12.17 0.09 -19.86
CA VAL A 146 12.92 0.78 -20.92
C VAL A 146 12.25 2.09 -21.37
N GLY A 147 13.05 2.96 -21.98
CA GLY A 147 12.63 4.25 -22.51
C GLY A 147 12.43 5.33 -21.44
N ALA A 148 12.61 6.58 -21.82
CA ALA A 148 12.37 7.73 -20.96
C ALA A 148 10.88 7.87 -20.60
N GLN A 149 10.59 8.17 -19.33
CA GLN A 149 9.23 8.25 -18.81
C GLN A 149 9.09 9.37 -17.77
N ILE A 150 8.03 10.18 -17.88
CA ILE A 150 7.52 10.99 -16.78
C ILE A 150 6.27 10.32 -16.21
N ILE A 151 6.22 10.18 -14.89
CA ILE A 151 5.06 9.69 -14.16
C ILE A 151 4.67 10.77 -13.14
N THR A 152 3.47 11.34 -13.26
CA THR A 152 2.91 12.23 -12.24
C THR A 152 2.00 11.41 -11.32
N CYS A 153 2.08 11.57 -10.00
CA CYS A 153 1.35 10.69 -9.09
C CYS A 153 1.07 11.27 -7.71
N THR A 154 0.04 10.78 -7.00
CA THR A 154 -0.07 11.06 -5.57
C THR A 154 0.99 10.31 -4.77
N VAL A 155 1.42 10.87 -3.63
CA VAL A 155 2.43 10.26 -2.76
C VAL A 155 1.95 8.89 -2.30
N THR A 156 0.65 8.74 -1.97
CA THR A 156 0.01 7.46 -1.68
C THR A 156 0.23 6.40 -2.77
N GLN A 157 0.10 6.74 -4.06
CA GLN A 157 0.29 5.78 -5.16
C GLN A 157 1.77 5.38 -5.33
N LEU A 158 2.71 6.31 -5.11
CA LEU A 158 4.14 6.06 -5.24
C LEU A 158 4.72 5.34 -4.02
N ALA A 159 4.36 5.76 -2.81
CA ALA A 159 4.85 5.20 -1.55
C ALA A 159 4.37 3.74 -1.37
N SER A 160 3.10 3.46 -1.61
CA SER A 160 2.56 2.09 -1.57
C SER A 160 3.29 1.16 -2.55
N ARG A 161 3.56 1.60 -3.79
CA ARG A 161 4.37 0.83 -4.77
C ARG A 161 5.81 0.65 -4.30
N SER A 162 6.41 1.67 -3.68
CA SER A 162 7.77 1.62 -3.12
C SER A 162 7.89 0.57 -2.02
N LEU A 163 6.83 0.36 -1.23
CA LEU A 163 6.77 -0.63 -0.16
C LEU A 163 6.21 -1.99 -0.59
N PHE A 164 6.18 -2.31 -1.89
CA PHE A 164 5.59 -3.57 -2.41
C PHE A 164 4.12 -3.77 -1.96
N ARG A 165 3.36 -2.70 -1.73
CA ARG A 165 1.95 -2.70 -1.28
C ARG A 165 1.07 -1.78 -2.14
N GLY A 166 1.42 -1.63 -3.42
CA GLY A 166 0.78 -0.70 -4.36
C GLY A 166 -0.75 -0.73 -4.30
N VAL A 167 -1.36 0.40 -3.94
CA VAL A 167 -2.83 0.54 -3.90
C VAL A 167 -3.40 0.32 -5.30
N GLY A 168 -4.38 -0.57 -5.41
CA GLY A 168 -4.97 -1.01 -6.69
C GLY A 168 -4.16 -2.05 -7.47
N VAL A 169 -2.99 -2.48 -6.97
CA VAL A 169 -2.09 -3.41 -7.66
C VAL A 169 -2.33 -4.84 -7.19
N SER A 170 -2.52 -5.78 -8.13
CA SER A 170 -2.71 -7.19 -7.77
C SER A 170 -1.43 -7.83 -7.20
N PRO A 171 -1.52 -8.81 -6.28
CA PRO A 171 -0.34 -9.38 -5.60
C PRO A 171 0.80 -9.85 -6.52
N GLY A 172 0.47 -10.42 -7.69
CA GLY A 172 1.48 -10.86 -8.66
C GLY A 172 2.23 -9.72 -9.35
N MET A 173 1.69 -8.50 -9.36
CA MET A 173 2.27 -7.30 -9.98
C MET A 173 3.02 -6.43 -8.97
N LEU A 174 2.92 -6.68 -7.66
CA LEU A 174 3.61 -5.87 -6.64
C LEU A 174 5.13 -5.75 -6.88
N PRO A 175 5.88 -6.83 -7.25
CA PRO A 175 7.31 -6.71 -7.58
C PRO A 175 7.56 -5.82 -8.82
N VAL A 176 6.73 -5.96 -9.86
CA VAL A 176 6.86 -5.17 -11.10
C VAL A 176 6.78 -3.67 -10.82
N HIS A 177 5.79 -3.26 -10.01
CA HIS A 177 5.63 -1.86 -9.66
C HIS A 177 6.77 -1.40 -8.73
N ALA A 178 7.16 -2.22 -7.76
CA ALA A 178 8.26 -1.92 -6.84
C ALA A 178 9.60 -1.73 -7.58
N GLY A 179 9.95 -2.60 -8.53
CA GLY A 179 11.17 -2.46 -9.33
C GLY A 179 11.25 -1.13 -10.08
N LEU A 180 10.15 -0.72 -10.73
CA LEU A 180 10.08 0.54 -11.49
C LEU A 180 10.17 1.81 -10.64
N VAL A 181 9.61 1.77 -9.42
CA VAL A 181 9.61 2.93 -8.52
C VAL A 181 10.77 2.95 -7.54
N GLY A 182 11.48 1.84 -7.33
CA GLY A 182 12.60 1.72 -6.39
C GLY A 182 14.00 1.73 -7.01
N THR A 183 14.09 1.65 -8.34
CA THR A 183 15.36 1.69 -9.09
C THR A 183 15.26 2.64 -10.28
N ASP A 184 16.40 3.14 -10.74
CA ASP A 184 16.60 3.93 -11.96
C ASP A 184 15.54 5.03 -12.12
N ARG A 185 15.30 5.76 -11.01
CA ARG A 185 14.22 6.75 -10.89
C ARG A 185 14.61 8.01 -10.13
N MET A 186 14.21 9.18 -10.64
CA MET A 186 14.15 10.43 -9.88
C MET A 186 12.78 10.56 -9.22
N ILE A 187 12.70 11.03 -7.96
CA ILE A 187 11.47 11.62 -7.42
C ILE A 187 11.67 13.12 -7.20
N PHE A 188 10.74 13.91 -7.69
CA PHE A 188 10.50 15.28 -7.24
C PHE A 188 9.27 15.29 -6.32
N VAL A 189 9.46 15.67 -5.06
CA VAL A 189 8.37 15.78 -4.07
C VAL A 189 8.00 17.26 -3.95
N ASP A 190 6.82 17.64 -4.47
CA ASP A 190 6.30 18.99 -4.31
C ASP A 190 5.46 19.11 -3.03
N GLU A 191 5.57 20.26 -2.37
CA GLU A 191 5.02 20.53 -1.03
C GLU A 191 5.39 19.43 0.00
N PRO A 192 6.71 19.15 0.20
CA PRO A 192 7.23 18.01 0.96
C PRO A 192 6.83 18.03 2.44
N HIS A 193 6.47 19.20 2.98
CA HIS A 193 5.98 19.39 4.34
C HIS A 193 4.64 18.68 4.61
N LEU A 194 3.89 18.31 3.56
CA LEU A 194 2.66 17.51 3.68
C LEU A 194 2.92 16.02 3.87
N VAL A 195 4.14 15.53 3.53
CA VAL A 195 4.51 14.10 3.59
C VAL A 195 5.94 13.83 4.13
N PRO A 196 6.34 14.43 5.26
CA PRO A 196 7.71 14.27 5.80
C PRO A 196 8.14 12.81 6.00
N ALA A 197 7.25 11.95 6.49
CA ALA A 197 7.54 10.53 6.66
C ALA A 197 7.83 9.82 5.33
N ALA A 198 7.11 10.14 4.24
CA ALA A 198 7.34 9.55 2.92
C ALA A 198 8.70 9.96 2.35
N VAL A 199 9.12 11.21 2.59
CA VAL A 199 10.45 11.70 2.21
C VAL A 199 11.55 10.94 2.96
N HIS A 200 11.38 10.70 4.27
CA HIS A 200 12.31 9.87 5.04
C HIS A 200 12.32 8.41 4.55
N MET A 201 11.15 7.81 4.35
CA MET A 201 10.98 6.45 3.83
C MET A 201 11.66 6.27 2.46
N TRP A 202 11.46 7.17 1.50
CA TRP A 202 12.14 7.06 0.19
C TRP A 202 13.65 7.23 0.27
N ARG A 203 14.15 8.12 1.15
CA ARG A 203 15.59 8.25 1.41
C ARG A 203 16.16 7.00 2.09
N GLU A 204 15.40 6.30 2.93
CA GLU A 204 15.79 5.00 3.49
C GLU A 204 15.78 3.90 2.41
N CYS A 205 14.74 3.82 1.56
CA CYS A 205 14.71 2.89 0.43
C CYS A 205 15.91 3.09 -0.51
N GLU A 206 16.28 4.34 -0.79
CA GLU A 206 17.49 4.68 -1.55
C GLU A 206 18.76 4.16 -0.88
N ALA A 207 18.91 4.35 0.44
CA ALA A 207 20.06 3.86 1.18
C ALA A 207 20.15 2.33 1.20
N ILE A 208 19.03 1.64 1.42
CA ILE A 208 18.93 0.17 1.38
C ILE A 208 19.32 -0.35 -0.02
N GLN A 209 18.78 0.23 -1.09
CA GLN A 209 19.06 -0.21 -2.46
C GLN A 209 20.48 0.13 -2.91
N SER A 210 21.05 1.25 -2.45
CA SER A 210 22.42 1.67 -2.76
C SER A 210 23.49 0.87 -2.02
N ALA A 211 23.10 0.15 -0.95
CA ALA A 211 23.99 -0.76 -0.23
C ALA A 211 24.17 -2.12 -0.94
N ALA A 212 23.34 -2.44 -1.94
CA ALA A 212 23.44 -3.69 -2.68
C ALA A 212 24.64 -3.67 -3.66
N PRO A 213 25.60 -4.60 -3.55
CA PRO A 213 26.86 -4.55 -4.29
C PRO A 213 26.71 -4.73 -5.80
N GLU A 214 25.66 -5.43 -6.25
CA GLU A 214 25.34 -5.67 -7.65
C GLU A 214 24.04 -4.97 -8.09
N GLY A 215 23.49 -4.07 -7.26
CA GLY A 215 22.24 -3.38 -7.56
C GLY A 215 22.29 -2.54 -8.84
N PRO A 216 21.17 -2.37 -9.56
CA PRO A 216 21.08 -1.41 -10.66
C PRO A 216 21.14 0.03 -10.11
N THR A 217 21.32 1.00 -11.01
CA THR A 217 21.16 2.44 -10.73
C THR A 217 19.91 2.68 -9.87
N VAL A 218 20.02 3.48 -8.81
CA VAL A 218 18.90 3.74 -7.87
C VAL A 218 18.16 5.02 -8.22
N GLY A 219 18.91 6.11 -8.43
CA GLY A 219 18.39 7.47 -8.57
C GLY A 219 18.18 8.15 -7.21
N GLN A 220 17.36 9.20 -7.17
CA GLN A 220 17.35 10.15 -6.05
C GLN A 220 15.99 10.83 -5.81
N THR A 221 15.63 11.00 -4.53
CA THR A 221 14.54 11.87 -4.06
C THR A 221 15.04 13.28 -3.81
N VAL A 222 14.37 14.25 -4.45
CA VAL A 222 14.59 15.70 -4.38
C VAL A 222 13.32 16.35 -3.86
N VAL A 223 13.43 17.25 -2.88
CA VAL A 223 12.29 18.02 -2.36
C VAL A 223 12.19 19.39 -3.04
N LEU A 224 10.98 19.83 -3.40
CA LEU A 224 10.72 21.12 -4.03
C LEU A 224 9.97 22.05 -3.07
N GLY A 225 10.52 23.23 -2.79
CA GLY A 225 9.81 24.23 -1.99
C GLY A 225 10.68 25.39 -1.51
N ALA A 226 10.15 26.62 -1.60
CA ALA A 226 10.76 27.79 -0.98
C ALA A 226 10.78 27.68 0.56
N THR A 227 9.74 27.07 1.13
CA THR A 227 9.56 26.87 2.57
C THR A 227 9.46 25.38 2.87
N VAL A 228 10.51 24.83 3.47
CA VAL A 228 10.64 23.41 3.84
C VAL A 228 11.05 23.37 5.31
N PRO A 229 10.41 22.53 6.16
CA PRO A 229 10.79 22.42 7.57
C PRO A 229 12.25 22.02 7.73
N ASP A 230 12.91 22.53 8.78
CA ASP A 230 14.33 22.29 9.07
C ASP A 230 14.71 20.79 9.05
N TYR A 231 13.85 19.92 9.58
CA TYR A 231 14.08 18.47 9.62
C TYR A 231 13.96 17.75 8.25
N LEU A 232 13.49 18.42 7.20
CA LEU A 232 13.50 17.95 5.81
C LEU A 232 14.57 18.65 4.96
N SER A 233 15.10 19.78 5.43
CA SER A 233 16.07 20.61 4.73
C SER A 233 17.34 19.82 4.34
N ALA A 234 17.98 20.24 3.26
CA ALA A 234 19.29 19.75 2.85
C ALA A 234 20.39 20.72 3.32
N GLU A 235 21.57 20.21 3.68
CA GLU A 235 22.72 21.04 4.11
C GLU A 235 23.16 22.05 3.04
N SER A 236 22.91 21.75 1.76
CA SER A 236 23.20 22.63 0.63
C SER A 236 22.04 22.60 -0.39
N PRO A 237 20.99 23.42 -0.20
CA PRO A 237 19.87 23.49 -1.13
C PRO A 237 20.24 24.32 -2.36
N PHE A 238 19.72 23.95 -3.53
CA PHE A 238 19.77 24.85 -4.68
C PHE A 238 18.72 25.95 -4.50
N VAL A 239 19.18 27.20 -4.36
CA VAL A 239 18.29 28.37 -4.19
C VAL A 239 18.07 29.03 -5.54
N GLY A 240 16.87 28.88 -6.09
CA GLY A 240 16.43 29.59 -7.27
C GLY A 240 15.75 30.91 -6.92
N SER A 241 16.13 32.00 -7.59
CA SER A 241 15.52 33.32 -7.41
C SER A 241 14.90 33.82 -8.72
N LEU A 242 13.88 34.68 -8.60
CA LEU A 242 13.37 35.52 -9.68
C LEU A 242 13.99 36.94 -9.66
N GLU A 243 14.73 37.28 -8.60
CA GLU A 243 15.38 38.58 -8.48
C GLU A 243 16.48 38.74 -9.54
N GLY A 244 16.48 39.88 -10.24
CA GLY A 244 17.40 40.15 -11.34
C GLY A 244 17.08 39.44 -12.67
N ASP A 245 16.04 38.59 -12.71
CA ASP A 245 15.62 37.92 -13.93
C ASP A 245 15.10 38.93 -14.99
N PRO A 246 15.51 38.82 -16.25
CA PRO A 246 15.16 39.81 -17.27
C PRO A 246 13.72 39.72 -17.77
N SER A 247 12.99 38.64 -17.50
CA SER A 247 11.66 38.38 -18.06
C SER A 247 10.59 39.35 -17.51
N PRO A 248 9.59 39.73 -18.32
CA PRO A 248 8.46 40.53 -17.83
C PRO A 248 7.69 39.85 -16.68
N ALA A 249 7.56 38.53 -16.73
CA ALA A 249 6.84 37.74 -15.73
C ALA A 249 7.54 37.73 -14.36
N ALA A 250 8.88 37.63 -14.32
CA ALA A 250 9.62 37.73 -13.07
C ALA A 250 9.54 39.15 -12.48
N ARG A 251 9.74 40.17 -13.31
CA ARG A 251 9.67 41.59 -12.88
C ARG A 251 8.29 41.99 -12.34
N ALA A 252 7.21 41.45 -12.89
CA ALA A 252 5.87 41.69 -12.37
C ALA A 252 5.68 41.04 -10.98
N ARG A 253 6.31 39.90 -10.72
CA ARG A 253 6.12 39.12 -9.48
C ARG A 253 7.07 39.53 -8.33
N CYS A 254 8.26 40.03 -8.64
CA CYS A 254 9.24 40.42 -7.63
C CYS A 254 8.88 41.74 -6.93
N GLY A 255 8.91 41.75 -5.59
CA GLY A 255 8.73 42.96 -4.77
C GLY A 255 7.29 43.44 -4.61
N VAL A 256 6.29 42.67 -5.07
CA VAL A 256 4.87 42.99 -4.87
C VAL A 256 4.44 42.56 -3.46
N ALA A 257 4.45 43.51 -2.53
CA ALA A 257 3.96 43.33 -1.17
C ALA A 257 2.46 42.98 -1.15
N LYS A 258 2.07 42.01 -0.32
CA LYS A 258 0.68 41.55 -0.18
C LYS A 258 0.17 41.87 1.22
N SER A 259 -0.33 43.09 1.36
CA SER A 259 -0.89 43.60 2.60
C SER A 259 -2.16 42.85 3.02
N ALA A 260 -2.33 42.65 4.32
CA ALA A 260 -3.46 41.95 4.90
C ALA A 260 -4.00 42.64 6.16
N ARG A 261 -5.32 42.76 6.26
CA ARG A 261 -6.01 43.20 7.47
C ARG A 261 -6.32 42.03 8.39
N LEU A 262 -5.92 42.12 9.65
CA LEU A 262 -6.27 41.16 10.69
C LEU A 262 -7.62 41.57 11.33
N VAL A 263 -8.57 40.63 11.44
CA VAL A 263 -9.90 40.87 12.00
C VAL A 263 -10.24 39.83 13.06
N GLU A 264 -10.26 40.25 14.32
CA GLU A 264 -10.63 39.41 15.45
C GLU A 264 -12.15 39.21 15.56
N ALA A 265 -12.57 37.96 15.77
CA ALA A 265 -13.96 37.55 15.88
C ALA A 265 -14.22 36.74 17.17
N PRO A 266 -14.89 37.28 18.20
CA PRO A 266 -15.01 36.62 19.51
C PRO A 266 -15.93 35.39 19.56
N THR A 267 -16.62 35.04 18.46
CA THR A 267 -17.52 33.89 18.36
C THR A 267 -17.62 33.36 16.92
N PRO A 268 -18.00 32.08 16.70
CA PRO A 268 -18.21 31.53 15.35
C PRO A 268 -19.25 32.30 14.52
N ALA A 269 -20.28 32.85 15.16
CA ALA A 269 -21.29 33.65 14.49
C ALA A 269 -20.75 35.00 14.00
N VAL A 270 -19.79 35.59 14.73
CA VAL A 270 -19.09 36.80 14.29
C VAL A 270 -18.06 36.47 13.20
N ALA A 271 -17.33 35.35 13.31
CA ALA A 271 -16.36 34.95 12.29
C ALA A 271 -17.02 34.78 10.91
N VAL A 272 -18.12 34.01 10.82
CA VAL A 272 -18.91 33.89 9.59
C VAL A 272 -19.45 35.24 9.11
N LYS A 273 -19.91 36.12 10.02
CA LYS A 273 -20.36 37.46 9.65
C LYS A 273 -19.24 38.30 9.05
N GLU A 274 -18.03 38.26 9.59
CA GLU A 274 -16.89 39.04 9.12
C GLU A 274 -16.28 38.50 7.81
N LEU A 275 -16.33 37.18 7.58
CA LEU A 275 -16.03 36.58 6.27
C LEU A 275 -17.03 37.10 5.20
N VAL A 276 -18.33 37.14 5.52
CA VAL A 276 -19.41 37.57 4.60
C VAL A 276 -19.47 39.10 4.42
N SER A 277 -19.06 39.92 5.40
CA SER A 277 -18.85 41.37 5.18
C SER A 277 -17.69 41.60 4.25
N SER A 278 -16.50 41.11 4.62
CA SER A 278 -15.25 41.28 3.86
C SER A 278 -15.38 40.81 2.42
N ALA A 279 -16.02 39.65 2.17
CA ALA A 279 -16.21 39.13 0.82
C ALA A 279 -17.15 40.01 -0.03
N CYS A 280 -18.23 40.56 0.56
CA CYS A 280 -19.12 41.47 -0.15
C CYS A 280 -18.51 42.86 -0.37
N GLU A 281 -17.68 43.34 0.56
CA GLU A 281 -16.94 44.61 0.43
C GLU A 281 -15.88 44.50 -0.67
N ALA A 282 -15.03 43.48 -0.61
CA ALA A 282 -14.07 43.16 -1.67
C ALA A 282 -14.74 42.96 -3.04
N TRP A 283 -15.95 42.39 -3.07
CA TRP A 283 -16.74 42.24 -4.31
C TRP A 283 -17.28 43.58 -4.84
N ALA A 284 -17.69 44.49 -3.96
CA ALA A 284 -18.18 45.81 -4.35
C ALA A 284 -17.06 46.73 -4.87
N ASP A 285 -15.91 46.69 -4.19
CA ASP A 285 -14.76 47.56 -4.46
C ASP A 285 -13.78 47.01 -5.51
N ARG A 286 -14.06 45.83 -6.09
CA ARG A 286 -13.16 45.17 -7.06
C ARG A 286 -12.90 46.03 -8.31
N ASP A 287 -11.63 46.09 -8.72
CA ASP A 287 -11.28 46.61 -10.03
C ASP A 287 -11.75 45.63 -11.12
N ARG A 288 -12.53 46.15 -12.07
CA ARG A 288 -13.06 45.40 -13.22
C ARG A 288 -12.18 45.49 -14.47
N SER A 289 -11.05 46.21 -14.41
CA SER A 289 -10.26 46.57 -15.58
C SER A 289 -9.32 45.46 -16.08
N GLY A 290 -9.10 44.37 -15.32
CA GLY A 290 -8.33 43.23 -15.82
C GLY A 290 -7.89 42.18 -14.79
N GLY A 291 -8.75 41.74 -13.86
CA GLY A 291 -8.40 40.70 -12.90
C GLY A 291 -9.51 39.67 -12.68
N ASP A 292 -9.11 38.43 -12.39
CA ASP A 292 -10.05 37.39 -11.96
C ASP A 292 -10.50 37.62 -10.50
N GLY A 293 -11.58 36.95 -10.13
CA GLY A 293 -12.53 37.39 -9.12
C GLY A 293 -12.10 37.42 -7.65
N VAL A 294 -13.08 37.38 -6.76
CA VAL A 294 -12.87 37.41 -5.30
C VAL A 294 -12.79 35.98 -4.77
N LEU A 295 -11.75 35.69 -3.99
CA LEU A 295 -11.53 34.38 -3.39
C LEU A 295 -11.76 34.44 -1.87
N VAL A 296 -12.58 33.51 -1.36
CA VAL A 296 -12.81 33.31 0.08
C VAL A 296 -12.32 31.92 0.46
N VAL A 297 -11.33 31.80 1.35
CA VAL A 297 -10.73 30.51 1.74
C VAL A 297 -10.97 30.20 3.21
N VAL A 298 -11.70 29.13 3.48
CA VAL A 298 -12.09 28.67 4.81
C VAL A 298 -11.55 27.28 5.11
N ASN A 299 -11.58 26.87 6.37
CA ASN A 299 -10.86 25.68 6.83
C ASN A 299 -11.70 24.39 6.83
N THR A 300 -13.02 24.47 6.71
CA THR A 300 -13.90 23.28 6.64
C THR A 300 -14.98 23.42 5.58
N ILE A 301 -15.48 22.28 5.09
CA ILE A 301 -16.55 22.20 4.09
C ILE A 301 -17.85 22.80 4.64
N ALA A 302 -18.17 22.54 5.91
CA ALA A 302 -19.33 23.10 6.59
C ALA A 302 -19.28 24.64 6.65
N THR A 303 -18.11 25.23 6.95
CA THR A 303 -17.94 26.69 6.87
C THR A 303 -18.11 27.20 5.43
N ALA A 304 -17.56 26.51 4.42
CA ALA A 304 -17.64 26.94 3.02
C ALA A 304 -19.09 27.01 2.53
N GLN A 305 -19.87 25.96 2.75
CA GLN A 305 -21.29 25.91 2.39
C GLN A 305 -22.09 27.00 3.11
N LYS A 306 -21.83 27.22 4.41
CA LYS A 306 -22.50 28.25 5.22
C LYS A 306 -22.17 29.67 4.77
N VAL A 307 -20.90 29.98 4.52
CA VAL A 307 -20.46 31.30 4.02
C VAL A 307 -21.02 31.56 2.62
N ALA A 308 -20.99 30.58 1.72
CA ALA A 308 -21.60 30.70 0.40
C ALA A 308 -23.11 30.97 0.48
N ALA A 309 -23.84 30.24 1.33
CA ALA A 309 -25.28 30.45 1.51
C ALA A 309 -25.63 31.86 2.02
N GLU A 310 -24.85 32.43 2.94
CA GLU A 310 -25.04 33.80 3.43
C GLU A 310 -24.62 34.87 2.42
N ILE A 311 -23.52 34.66 1.67
CA ILE A 311 -23.13 35.52 0.54
C ILE A 311 -24.26 35.55 -0.50
N ALA A 312 -24.82 34.39 -0.88
CA ALA A 312 -25.94 34.30 -1.83
C ALA A 312 -27.18 35.07 -1.34
N LYS A 313 -27.51 35.01 -0.04
CA LYS A 313 -28.62 35.77 0.55
C LYS A 313 -28.37 37.28 0.49
N LYS A 314 -27.12 37.72 0.69
CA LYS A 314 -26.73 39.14 0.73
C LYS A 314 -26.59 39.76 -0.67
N LEU A 315 -26.04 39.02 -1.63
CA LEU A 315 -25.86 39.46 -3.03
C LEU A 315 -27.15 39.40 -3.88
N LYS A 316 -28.20 38.70 -3.42
CA LYS A 316 -29.54 38.65 -4.07
C LYS A 316 -30.23 40.01 -4.30
N LYS A 317 -29.61 41.13 -3.92
CA LYS A 317 -30.09 42.49 -4.17
C LYS A 317 -29.29 43.27 -5.22
N ASP A 318 -28.01 42.96 -5.42
CA ASP A 318 -27.11 43.77 -6.25
C ASP A 318 -26.08 42.91 -7.03
N ALA A 319 -26.16 42.99 -8.37
CA ALA A 319 -25.25 42.43 -9.38
C ALA A 319 -25.24 40.89 -9.60
N PRO A 320 -24.99 40.43 -10.85
CA PRO A 320 -24.94 39.01 -11.21
C PRO A 320 -23.57 38.39 -10.87
N ALA A 321 -23.32 38.17 -9.58
CA ALA A 321 -22.14 37.41 -9.14
C ALA A 321 -22.29 35.92 -9.46
N HIS A 322 -21.35 35.34 -10.21
CA HIS A 322 -21.24 33.88 -10.30
C HIS A 322 -20.59 33.36 -9.01
N LEU A 323 -21.44 32.99 -8.04
CA LEU A 323 -21.00 32.40 -6.78
C LEU A 323 -20.69 30.91 -6.98
N ASN A 324 -19.43 30.54 -6.80
CA ASN A 324 -18.93 29.18 -6.88
C ASN A 324 -18.54 28.64 -5.50
N VAL A 325 -18.67 27.33 -5.29
CA VAL A 325 -18.14 26.62 -4.12
C VAL A 325 -17.14 25.56 -4.60
N LEU A 326 -15.93 25.56 -4.06
CA LEU A 326 -14.84 24.67 -4.49
C LEU A 326 -14.26 23.87 -3.32
N THR A 327 -14.75 22.63 -3.16
CA THR A 327 -14.34 21.68 -2.11
C THR A 327 -13.84 20.36 -2.72
N SER A 328 -13.16 19.53 -1.94
CA SER A 328 -12.76 18.18 -2.40
C SER A 328 -13.95 17.25 -2.66
N THR A 329 -15.11 17.52 -2.06
CA THR A 329 -16.28 16.65 -2.00
C THR A 329 -17.27 16.81 -3.16
N VAL A 330 -16.83 17.34 -4.31
CA VAL A 330 -17.61 17.41 -5.56
C VAL A 330 -17.07 16.39 -6.57
N ARG A 331 -17.95 15.48 -7.05
CA ARG A 331 -17.65 14.47 -8.09
C ARG A 331 -17.10 15.13 -9.35
N HIS A 332 -16.21 14.44 -10.07
CA HIS A 332 -15.56 14.99 -11.25
C HIS A 332 -16.56 15.57 -12.27
N PHE A 333 -17.64 14.83 -12.55
CA PHE A 333 -18.67 15.22 -13.51
C PHE A 333 -19.58 16.38 -13.10
N ASP A 334 -19.65 16.70 -11.81
CA ASP A 334 -20.51 17.74 -11.23
C ASP A 334 -19.75 19.04 -10.97
N ARG A 335 -18.41 19.03 -11.06
CA ARG A 335 -17.59 20.24 -10.97
C ARG A 335 -17.96 21.19 -12.11
N THR A 336 -18.70 22.25 -11.77
CA THR A 336 -19.06 23.29 -12.73
C THR A 336 -17.80 23.92 -13.31
N GLY A 337 -17.62 23.87 -14.62
CA GLY A 337 -16.50 24.49 -15.36
C GLY A 337 -16.55 26.02 -15.39
N ALA A 338 -17.03 26.64 -14.31
CA ALA A 338 -17.11 28.08 -14.13
C ALA A 338 -15.69 28.61 -13.89
N VAL A 339 -15.03 28.98 -15.00
CA VAL A 339 -13.71 29.63 -15.02
C VAL A 339 -13.69 30.77 -14.00
N PHE A 340 -12.70 30.75 -13.12
CA PHE A 340 -12.47 31.84 -12.18
C PHE A 340 -12.11 33.10 -12.97
N GLY A 341 -12.93 34.14 -12.85
CA GLY A 341 -12.89 35.31 -13.73
C GLY A 341 -13.45 36.56 -13.07
N PRO A 342 -13.50 37.71 -13.77
CA PRO A 342 -13.80 39.03 -13.18
C PRO A 342 -15.18 39.16 -12.51
N ASP A 343 -16.13 38.30 -12.91
CA ASP A 343 -17.50 38.25 -12.37
C ASP A 343 -17.77 36.99 -11.53
N THR A 344 -16.72 36.36 -11.01
CA THR A 344 -16.80 35.17 -10.15
C THR A 344 -16.47 35.50 -8.69
N LEU A 345 -17.24 34.97 -7.74
CA LEU A 345 -16.88 34.94 -6.32
C LEU A 345 -16.78 33.48 -5.91
N THR A 346 -15.61 33.02 -5.50
CA THR A 346 -15.41 31.60 -5.14
C THR A 346 -15.18 31.46 -3.65
N VAL A 347 -16.02 30.66 -3.00
CA VAL A 347 -15.79 30.17 -1.64
C VAL A 347 -15.14 28.79 -1.74
N ALA A 348 -13.93 28.65 -1.22
CA ALA A 348 -13.14 27.43 -1.30
C ALA A 348 -12.70 26.97 0.09
N THR A 349 -12.47 25.67 0.21
CA THR A 349 -11.68 25.09 1.30
C THR A 349 -10.19 25.10 0.93
N GLN A 350 -9.37 24.25 1.55
CA GLN A 350 -7.94 24.16 1.25
C GLN A 350 -7.64 23.81 -0.21
N THR A 351 -8.60 23.29 -1.00
CA THR A 351 -8.47 22.98 -2.44
C THR A 351 -7.63 23.97 -3.25
N VAL A 352 -7.74 25.28 -3.01
CA VAL A 352 -7.05 26.34 -3.77
C VAL A 352 -5.58 26.57 -3.39
N GLU A 353 -5.13 26.06 -2.24
CA GLU A 353 -3.76 26.30 -1.72
C GLU A 353 -2.68 25.70 -2.66
N VAL A 354 -2.95 24.57 -3.31
CA VAL A 354 -2.01 23.88 -4.20
C VAL A 354 -2.76 23.29 -5.39
N GLY A 355 -2.26 23.53 -6.62
CA GLY A 355 -2.75 22.90 -7.85
C GLY A 355 -3.80 23.66 -8.65
N VAL A 356 -4.35 24.75 -8.15
CA VAL A 356 -5.25 25.63 -8.93
C VAL A 356 -4.50 26.91 -9.30
N ASP A 357 -4.45 27.22 -10.61
CA ASP A 357 -3.84 28.46 -11.13
C ASP A 357 -4.87 29.60 -11.08
N LEU A 358 -5.02 30.20 -9.90
CA LEU A 358 -5.94 31.33 -9.65
C LEU A 358 -5.17 32.62 -9.43
N ASP A 359 -5.70 33.73 -9.97
CA ASP A 359 -5.15 35.07 -9.81
C ASP A 359 -6.23 36.05 -9.29
N ALA A 360 -6.57 35.89 -8.01
CA ALA A 360 -7.62 36.67 -7.35
C ALA A 360 -7.21 38.14 -7.16
N CYS A 361 -8.16 39.06 -7.39
CA CYS A 361 -8.01 40.48 -7.06
C CYS A 361 -8.09 40.76 -5.54
N ALA A 362 -8.80 39.92 -4.80
CA ALA A 362 -8.93 40.02 -3.35
C ALA A 362 -9.06 38.65 -2.69
N LEU A 363 -8.56 38.53 -1.45
CA LEU A 363 -8.52 37.31 -0.65
C LEU A 363 -9.14 37.54 0.73
N VAL A 364 -10.18 36.79 1.08
CA VAL A 364 -10.72 36.74 2.44
C VAL A 364 -10.46 35.35 2.98
N THR A 365 -9.87 35.20 4.17
CA THR A 365 -9.54 33.87 4.68
C THR A 365 -9.67 33.75 6.20
N GLU A 366 -10.00 32.56 6.68
CA GLU A 366 -9.81 32.20 8.10
C GLU A 366 -8.32 32.05 8.42
N LEU A 367 -7.95 32.29 9.68
CA LEU A 367 -6.63 31.92 10.20
C LEU A 367 -6.33 30.45 9.89
N ALA A 368 -5.16 30.18 9.33
CA ALA A 368 -4.62 28.84 9.12
C ALA A 368 -3.16 28.83 9.59
N SER A 369 -2.49 27.69 9.49
CA SER A 369 -1.04 27.66 9.71
C SER A 369 -0.29 28.57 8.74
N MET A 370 0.86 29.12 9.16
CA MET A 370 1.65 30.04 8.33
C MET A 370 1.98 29.46 6.92
N PRO A 371 2.35 28.17 6.75
CA PRO A 371 2.51 27.58 5.43
C PRO A 371 1.25 27.64 4.55
N ALA A 372 0.08 27.36 5.14
CA ALA A 372 -1.20 27.41 4.43
C ALA A 372 -1.56 28.85 4.05
N LEU A 373 -1.35 29.83 4.94
CA LEU A 373 -1.54 31.24 4.63
C LEU A 373 -0.67 31.70 3.46
N ILE A 374 0.63 31.40 3.46
CA ILE A 374 1.53 31.74 2.34
C ILE A 374 1.02 31.14 1.02
N GLN A 375 0.55 29.89 1.03
CA GLN A 375 -0.01 29.24 -0.16
C GLN A 375 -1.31 29.90 -0.65
N ARG A 376 -2.20 30.34 0.26
CA ARG A 376 -3.40 31.13 -0.06
C ARG A 376 -3.04 32.48 -0.66
N PHE A 377 -2.10 33.20 -0.06
CA PHE A 377 -1.57 34.46 -0.58
C PHE A 377 -0.79 34.29 -1.91
N GLY A 378 -0.34 33.06 -2.22
CA GLY A 378 0.16 32.67 -3.54
C GLY A 378 -0.90 32.72 -4.66
N ARG A 379 -2.18 32.92 -4.35
CA ARG A 379 -3.30 33.12 -5.29
C ARG A 379 -3.83 34.56 -5.35
N LEU A 380 -3.45 35.41 -4.41
CA LEU A 380 -3.74 36.84 -4.45
C LEU A 380 -2.72 37.54 -5.35
N ASN A 381 -3.14 38.21 -6.42
CA ASN A 381 -2.25 38.90 -7.37
C ASN A 381 -1.00 38.06 -7.74
N ARG A 382 -1.24 36.82 -8.13
CA ARG A 382 -0.26 35.81 -8.54
C ARG A 382 0.52 36.21 -9.79
N THR A 383 -0.11 36.98 -10.69
CA THR A 383 0.58 37.57 -11.85
C THR A 383 1.46 38.76 -11.48
N GLY A 384 1.18 39.42 -10.35
CA GLY A 384 1.85 40.65 -9.92
C GLY A 384 1.48 41.90 -10.74
N LEU A 385 0.46 41.80 -11.60
CA LEU A 385 0.07 42.89 -12.51
C LEU A 385 -0.81 43.97 -11.86
N ARG A 386 -1.31 43.77 -10.62
CA ARG A 386 -2.16 44.74 -9.91
C ARG A 386 -1.31 45.59 -8.95
N GLU A 387 -1.54 46.90 -8.97
CA GLU A 387 -0.91 47.86 -8.03
C GLU A 387 -1.52 47.80 -6.62
N THR A 388 -2.77 47.38 -6.50
CA THR A 388 -3.51 47.30 -5.22
C THR A 388 -4.18 45.95 -5.04
N THR A 389 -4.05 45.38 -3.85
CA THR A 389 -4.69 44.12 -3.44
C THR A 389 -5.36 44.28 -2.09
N VAL A 390 -6.51 43.65 -1.89
CA VAL A 390 -7.19 43.61 -0.58
C VAL A 390 -7.12 42.18 -0.05
N ALA A 391 -6.53 42.00 1.14
CA ALA A 391 -6.61 40.75 1.88
C ALA A 391 -7.14 40.96 3.30
N THR A 392 -7.95 40.01 3.78
CA THR A 392 -8.45 39.97 5.15
C THR A 392 -8.25 38.58 5.75
N VAL A 393 -7.62 38.51 6.92
CA VAL A 393 -7.48 37.30 7.74
C VAL A 393 -8.41 37.42 8.95
N VAL A 394 -9.44 36.57 9.01
CA VAL A 394 -10.41 36.51 10.11
C VAL A 394 -9.94 35.49 11.14
N VAL A 395 -9.79 35.92 12.40
CA VAL A 395 -9.29 35.10 13.50
C VAL A 395 -10.38 34.93 14.56
N GLN A 396 -10.80 33.69 14.84
CA GLN A 396 -11.73 33.45 15.95
C GLN A 396 -10.99 33.29 17.29
N THR A 397 -10.70 34.41 17.94
CA THR A 397 -9.95 34.49 19.21
C THR A 397 -10.80 34.99 20.38
N LYS A 398 -10.37 34.72 21.62
CA LYS A 398 -10.93 35.34 22.83
C LYS A 398 -9.83 35.70 23.82
N GLY A 399 -9.27 36.90 23.67
CA GLY A 399 -8.06 37.31 24.37
C GLY A 399 -6.84 36.88 23.56
N GLU A 400 -5.86 36.28 24.22
CA GLU A 400 -4.64 35.77 23.57
C GLU A 400 -4.84 34.38 22.94
N GLY A 401 -5.92 33.65 23.30
CA GLY A 401 -6.14 32.27 22.86
C GLY A 401 -7.07 32.11 21.64
N ILE A 402 -6.66 31.28 20.68
CA ILE A 402 -7.49 30.81 19.57
C ILE A 402 -8.66 29.95 20.09
N THR A 403 -9.86 30.16 19.55
CA THR A 403 -11.09 29.45 19.99
C THR A 403 -11.80 28.71 18.86
N ASP A 404 -11.23 28.73 17.66
CA ASP A 404 -11.76 28.08 16.47
C ASP A 404 -11.56 26.56 16.54
N LYS A 405 -12.50 25.84 17.17
CA LYS A 405 -12.40 24.38 17.30
C LYS A 405 -12.26 23.64 15.96
N PRO A 406 -13.03 23.97 14.90
CA PRO A 406 -12.79 23.45 13.56
C PRO A 406 -11.34 23.65 13.11
N SER A 407 -10.82 24.89 13.13
CA SER A 407 -9.46 25.15 12.64
C SER A 407 -8.36 24.53 13.52
N ILE A 408 -8.56 24.50 14.85
CA ILE A 408 -7.67 23.80 15.81
C ILE A 408 -7.62 22.31 15.51
N ALA A 409 -8.73 21.68 15.12
CA ALA A 409 -8.71 20.28 14.71
C ALA A 409 -7.85 20.09 13.43
N VAL A 410 -7.94 21.02 12.49
CA VAL A 410 -7.31 20.95 11.16
C VAL A 410 -5.81 21.30 11.14
N TYR A 411 -5.32 22.10 12.09
CA TYR A 411 -3.91 22.54 12.14
C TYR A 411 -3.20 22.31 13.49
N GLY A 412 -3.94 22.05 14.56
CA GLY A 412 -3.43 22.06 15.93
C GLY A 412 -3.52 23.44 16.59
N GLU A 413 -3.69 23.45 17.92
CA GLU A 413 -3.83 24.67 18.72
C GLU A 413 -2.52 25.47 18.76
N ASP A 414 -1.39 24.79 18.97
CA ASP A 414 -0.06 25.39 19.04
C ASP A 414 0.33 26.06 17.72
N GLN A 415 0.13 25.38 16.59
CA GLN A 415 0.48 25.90 15.26
C GLN A 415 -0.32 27.16 14.89
N LEU A 416 -1.61 27.20 15.23
CA LEU A 416 -2.46 28.38 15.02
C LEU A 416 -2.11 29.52 15.98
N THR A 417 -1.76 29.21 17.22
CA THR A 417 -1.35 30.20 18.22
C THR A 417 -0.03 30.86 17.81
N ALA A 418 1.00 30.08 17.48
CA ALA A 418 2.28 30.61 16.98
C ALA A 418 2.11 31.41 15.68
N THR A 419 1.24 30.97 14.76
CA THR A 419 0.93 31.75 13.56
C THR A 419 0.25 33.07 13.91
N TYR A 420 -0.70 33.07 14.85
CA TYR A 420 -1.42 34.27 15.26
C TYR A 420 -0.52 35.29 15.97
N GLU A 421 0.33 34.83 16.89
CA GLU A 421 1.33 35.66 17.57
C GLU A 421 2.25 36.35 16.55
N LEU A 422 2.79 35.61 15.58
CA LEU A 422 3.62 36.15 14.50
C LEU A 422 2.88 37.23 13.68
N LEU A 423 1.58 37.03 13.39
CA LEU A 423 0.77 38.03 12.68
C LEU A 423 0.47 39.25 13.56
N GLN A 424 0.25 39.10 14.87
CA GLN A 424 0.01 40.23 15.78
C GLN A 424 1.27 41.07 15.98
N GLU A 425 2.45 40.46 16.14
CA GLU A 425 3.73 41.16 16.33
C GLU A 425 4.11 42.04 15.13
N ASN A 426 3.71 41.64 13.92
CA ASN A 426 4.02 42.34 12.67
C ASN A 426 2.89 43.24 12.14
N ALA A 427 1.73 43.28 12.81
CA ALA A 427 0.60 44.11 12.40
C ALA A 427 0.64 45.51 13.03
N VAL A 428 0.59 46.56 12.20
CA VAL A 428 0.45 47.96 12.64
C VAL A 428 -0.99 48.39 12.45
N ASP A 429 -1.66 48.81 13.54
CA ASP A 429 -3.10 49.15 13.56
C ASP A 429 -4.02 48.06 12.95
N GLY A 430 -3.62 46.79 13.08
CA GLY A 430 -4.33 45.63 12.52
C GLY A 430 -4.07 45.38 11.02
N VAL A 431 -3.03 45.99 10.44
CA VAL A 431 -2.62 45.81 9.05
C VAL A 431 -1.19 45.30 8.97
N LEU A 432 -0.99 44.24 8.20
CA LEU A 432 0.31 43.69 7.80
C LEU A 432 0.70 44.31 6.45
N GLU A 433 1.95 44.76 6.29
CA GLU A 433 2.42 45.35 5.02
C GLU A 433 2.67 44.28 3.94
N ASP A 434 3.33 43.17 4.30
CA ASP A 434 3.58 42.05 3.41
C ASP A 434 3.55 40.71 4.18
N LEU A 435 2.43 39.98 4.14
CA LEU A 435 2.29 38.72 4.89
C LEU A 435 3.26 37.62 4.38
N PRO A 436 3.41 37.37 3.06
CA PRO A 436 4.38 36.39 2.56
C PRO A 436 5.85 36.70 2.91
N GLY A 437 6.20 37.99 3.06
CA GLY A 437 7.56 38.43 3.41
C GLY A 437 8.01 38.05 4.81
N LEU A 438 7.09 37.68 5.71
CA LEU A 438 7.41 37.19 7.05
C LEU A 438 8.08 35.79 7.06
N GLY A 439 7.95 35.03 5.97
CA GLY A 439 8.44 33.65 5.91
C GLY A 439 7.64 32.67 6.79
N VAL A 440 8.22 31.51 7.08
CA VAL A 440 7.65 30.51 7.99
C VAL A 440 8.63 30.32 9.13
N ALA A 441 8.27 30.73 10.34
CA ALA A 441 9.04 30.45 11.56
C ALA A 441 8.87 28.98 11.97
N ASP A 442 9.88 28.38 12.60
CA ASP A 442 9.89 26.94 12.87
C ASP A 442 8.75 26.49 13.79
N GLU A 443 8.37 27.34 14.74
CA GLU A 443 7.27 27.15 15.68
C GLU A 443 5.89 27.13 14.97
N THR A 444 5.83 27.58 13.71
CA THR A 444 4.60 27.57 12.89
C THR A 444 4.51 26.35 11.96
N TRP A 445 5.46 25.41 12.02
CA TRP A 445 5.33 24.08 11.42
C TRP A 445 4.61 23.09 12.36
N ALA A 446 4.15 21.97 11.81
CA ALA A 446 3.73 20.83 12.62
C ALA A 446 4.98 20.12 13.20
N GLU A 447 4.83 19.47 14.35
CA GLU A 447 5.91 18.67 14.94
C GLU A 447 6.45 17.63 13.95
N LYS A 448 7.76 17.35 14.05
CA LYS A 448 8.39 16.28 13.25
C LYS A 448 7.70 14.94 13.54
N PRO A 449 7.14 14.25 12.53
CA PRO A 449 6.46 12.98 12.76
C PRO A 449 7.44 11.91 13.24
N ARG A 450 6.96 10.94 14.03
CA ARG A 450 7.71 9.68 14.17
C ARG A 450 7.76 8.96 12.82
N THR A 451 8.81 8.18 12.63
CA THR A 451 9.02 7.35 11.44
C THR A 451 9.32 5.91 11.87
N CYS A 452 8.83 4.94 11.13
CA CYS A 452 9.21 3.53 11.28
C CYS A 452 10.26 3.17 10.22
N ALA A 453 11.23 2.32 10.56
CA ALA A 453 12.26 1.88 9.63
C ALA A 453 11.70 0.87 8.62
N VAL A 454 11.91 1.11 7.33
CA VAL A 454 11.58 0.17 6.23
C VAL A 454 12.36 -1.13 6.38
N ALA A 455 13.62 -1.06 6.81
CA ALA A 455 14.50 -2.22 6.99
C ALA A 455 13.91 -3.30 7.90
N ASP A 456 13.28 -2.92 9.02
CA ASP A 456 12.70 -3.85 10.01
C ASP A 456 11.53 -4.68 9.45
N TYR A 457 10.86 -4.17 8.42
CA TYR A 457 9.70 -4.83 7.77
C TYR A 457 10.05 -5.46 6.42
N LEU A 458 11.27 -5.25 5.90
CA LEU A 458 11.64 -5.59 4.53
C LEU A 458 11.32 -7.04 4.11
N PRO A 459 11.62 -8.10 4.91
CA PRO A 459 11.27 -9.48 4.55
C PRO A 459 9.77 -9.74 4.41
N ARG A 460 8.93 -8.93 5.09
CA ARG A 460 7.47 -8.98 4.93
C ARG A 460 7.04 -8.19 3.69
N LEU A 461 7.62 -7.02 3.46
CA LEU A 461 7.32 -6.20 2.29
C LEU A 461 7.62 -6.95 0.99
N THR A 462 8.80 -7.57 0.87
CA THR A 462 9.24 -8.24 -0.36
C THR A 462 8.55 -9.59 -0.61
N ALA A 463 7.90 -10.17 0.42
CA ALA A 463 6.98 -11.29 0.27
C ALA A 463 5.64 -10.83 -0.34
N THR A 464 5.54 -10.91 -1.68
CA THR A 464 4.43 -10.31 -2.44
C THR A 464 3.31 -11.26 -2.84
N ARG A 465 3.56 -12.57 -2.93
CA ARG A 465 2.54 -13.54 -3.31
C ARG A 465 2.62 -14.84 -2.50
N PRO A 466 1.70 -15.04 -1.54
CA PRO A 466 0.74 -14.06 -1.05
C PRO A 466 1.47 -12.87 -0.39
N PRO A 467 0.81 -11.71 -0.28
CA PRO A 467 1.37 -10.59 0.46
C PRO A 467 1.40 -10.91 1.96
N ALA A 468 2.52 -10.66 2.62
CA ALA A 468 2.56 -10.71 4.09
C ALA A 468 1.90 -9.46 4.71
N LEU A 469 1.41 -9.56 5.95
CA LEU A 469 0.94 -8.40 6.71
C LEU A 469 2.11 -7.46 7.04
N ALA A 470 2.00 -6.20 6.61
CA ALA A 470 2.97 -5.14 6.87
C ALA A 470 2.24 -3.77 6.96
N PRO A 471 2.59 -2.91 7.94
CA PRO A 471 1.92 -1.63 8.17
C PRO A 471 2.51 -0.56 7.24
N TRP A 472 2.23 -0.65 5.94
CA TRP A 472 2.89 0.20 4.94
C TRP A 472 2.45 1.67 5.04
N GLU A 473 1.22 1.93 5.51
CA GLU A 473 0.72 3.27 5.79
C GLU A 473 1.54 3.95 6.90
N ALA A 474 1.86 3.24 7.98
CA ALA A 474 2.69 3.75 9.07
C ALA A 474 4.15 3.98 8.66
N LEU A 475 4.66 3.21 7.68
CA LEU A 475 5.97 3.45 7.05
C LEU A 475 5.96 4.67 6.13
N ALA A 476 4.89 4.85 5.34
CA ALA A 476 4.77 5.94 4.38
C ALA A 476 4.39 7.30 5.00
N PHE A 477 3.58 7.31 6.06
CA PHE A 477 3.02 8.53 6.65
C PHE A 477 3.39 8.74 8.13
N GLY A 478 3.98 7.74 8.78
CA GLY A 478 4.36 7.75 10.20
C GLY A 478 3.29 7.11 11.10
N PRO A 479 3.66 6.48 12.24
CA PRO A 479 2.72 5.83 13.15
C PRO A 479 1.88 6.81 13.97
N ASP A 480 2.21 8.11 13.95
CA ASP A 480 1.37 9.19 14.48
C ASP A 480 0.33 9.70 13.51
N HIS A 481 0.44 9.31 12.23
CA HIS A 481 -0.56 9.65 11.24
C HIS A 481 -1.83 8.93 11.61
N ARG A 482 -2.73 9.65 12.31
CA ARG A 482 -4.08 9.18 12.56
C ARG A 482 -4.67 8.91 11.20
N ASP A 483 -4.94 7.63 10.95
CA ASP A 483 -5.26 7.14 9.63
C ASP A 483 -6.22 8.10 8.93
N ARG A 484 -5.87 8.52 7.72
CA ARG A 484 -6.84 9.09 6.79
C ARG A 484 -7.78 7.97 6.38
N VAL A 485 -8.62 7.51 7.30
CA VAL A 485 -9.59 6.47 7.06
C VAL A 485 -10.68 7.08 6.19
N THR A 486 -10.40 7.16 4.91
CA THR A 486 -11.36 7.60 3.91
C THR A 486 -11.95 6.39 3.20
N VAL A 487 -13.19 6.53 2.79
CA VAL A 487 -13.85 5.62 1.85
C VAL A 487 -14.22 6.40 0.59
N GLU A 488 -14.24 5.72 -0.55
CA GLU A 488 -14.69 6.32 -1.82
C GLU A 488 -16.19 6.05 -1.95
N VAL A 489 -17.00 7.11 -2.00
CA VAL A 489 -18.47 7.05 -2.02
C VAL A 489 -19.00 7.35 -3.42
N ALA A 490 -19.82 6.45 -3.96
CA ALA A 490 -20.56 6.61 -5.22
C ALA A 490 -22.08 6.48 -4.99
N TRP A 491 -22.86 6.93 -5.97
CA TRP A 491 -24.31 6.79 -6.03
C TRP A 491 -24.72 6.07 -7.30
N ARG A 492 -25.65 5.11 -7.18
CA ARG A 492 -26.21 4.36 -8.32
C ARG A 492 -27.70 4.12 -8.12
N ASP A 493 -28.45 4.14 -9.23
CA ASP A 493 -29.91 3.93 -9.22
C ASP A 493 -30.28 2.45 -9.01
N ASN A 494 -29.35 1.53 -9.30
CA ASN A 494 -29.54 0.09 -9.13
C ASN A 494 -28.28 -0.54 -8.49
N LEU A 495 -28.43 -1.00 -7.24
CA LEU A 495 -27.34 -1.59 -6.46
C LEU A 495 -27.08 -3.07 -6.74
N ASP A 496 -27.94 -3.74 -7.52
CA ASP A 496 -27.82 -5.18 -7.79
C ASP A 496 -27.04 -5.49 -9.08
N VAL A 497 -26.82 -4.48 -9.94
CA VAL A 497 -26.03 -4.58 -11.20
C VAL A 497 -24.53 -4.25 -11.04
N LEU A 498 -24.08 -3.91 -9.83
CA LEU A 498 -22.71 -3.44 -9.57
C LEU A 498 -21.60 -4.47 -9.89
N GLY A 499 -21.94 -5.75 -9.98
CA GLY A 499 -21.01 -6.81 -10.40
C GLY A 499 -20.67 -6.78 -11.90
N ASP A 500 -21.64 -6.39 -12.72
CA ASP A 500 -21.50 -6.28 -14.18
C ASP A 500 -21.16 -4.85 -14.63
N CYS A 501 -21.50 -3.83 -13.83
CA CYS A 501 -21.26 -2.41 -14.10
C CYS A 501 -20.28 -1.79 -13.08
N PRO A 502 -18.95 -1.90 -13.27
CA PRO A 502 -17.95 -1.39 -12.33
C PRO A 502 -18.12 0.10 -11.98
N ILE A 503 -17.72 0.48 -10.78
CA ILE A 503 -17.63 1.88 -10.36
C ILE A 503 -16.34 2.51 -10.92
N HIS A 504 -16.48 3.61 -11.66
CA HIS A 504 -15.37 4.44 -12.10
C HIS A 504 -15.05 5.50 -11.04
N SER A 505 -13.77 5.79 -10.81
CA SER A 505 -13.31 6.80 -9.84
C SER A 505 -13.66 8.25 -10.17
N SER A 506 -14.23 8.52 -11.35
CA SER A 506 -14.83 9.80 -11.72
C SER A 506 -16.26 9.98 -11.15
N GLU A 507 -16.90 8.88 -10.75
CA GLU A 507 -18.22 8.85 -10.10
C GLU A 507 -18.14 9.00 -8.57
N THR A 508 -16.95 8.86 -7.97
CA THR A 508 -16.77 8.83 -6.52
C THR A 508 -16.34 10.18 -5.92
N ILE A 509 -16.56 10.33 -4.61
CA ILE A 509 -15.84 11.29 -3.76
C ILE A 509 -15.22 10.57 -2.56
N ALA A 510 -14.04 11.01 -2.12
CA ALA A 510 -13.43 10.53 -0.90
C ALA A 510 -14.00 11.27 0.33
N LEU A 511 -14.40 10.53 1.36
CA LEU A 511 -14.95 11.07 2.61
C LEU A 511 -14.35 10.37 3.84
N PRO A 512 -14.22 11.06 4.99
CA PRO A 512 -13.90 10.41 6.26
C PRO A 512 -14.88 9.28 6.57
N ILE A 513 -14.38 8.16 7.08
CA ILE A 513 -15.19 6.98 7.33
C ILE A 513 -16.25 7.23 8.41
N ASP A 514 -15.96 8.06 9.40
CA ASP A 514 -16.88 8.37 10.49
C ASP A 514 -18.05 9.26 10.03
N GLU A 515 -17.81 10.15 9.05
CA GLU A 515 -18.89 10.86 8.35
C GLU A 515 -19.80 9.90 7.58
N VAL A 516 -19.23 8.95 6.84
CA VAL A 516 -20.00 7.98 6.07
C VAL A 516 -20.73 7.00 6.99
N GLN A 517 -20.08 6.52 8.06
CA GLN A 517 -20.69 5.70 9.10
C GLN A 517 -21.84 6.43 9.79
N SER A 518 -21.66 7.71 10.15
CA SER A 518 -22.73 8.51 10.75
C SER A 518 -23.90 8.69 9.79
N PHE A 519 -23.63 9.00 8.52
CA PHE A 519 -24.64 9.17 7.48
C PHE A 519 -25.44 7.88 7.22
N ILE A 520 -24.78 6.74 6.99
CA ILE A 520 -25.47 5.46 6.75
C ILE A 520 -26.15 4.91 8.01
N GLY A 521 -25.72 5.32 9.21
CA GLY A 521 -26.45 5.12 10.48
C GLY A 521 -27.71 5.98 10.63
N GLY A 522 -27.96 6.90 9.68
CA GLY A 522 -29.13 7.76 9.59
C GLY A 522 -28.95 9.15 10.21
N ALA A 523 -27.72 9.58 10.54
CA ALA A 523 -27.46 10.96 10.90
C ALA A 523 -27.52 11.86 9.65
N ARG A 524 -28.17 13.02 9.79
CA ARG A 524 -28.35 14.01 8.72
C ARG A 524 -27.83 15.37 9.19
N SER A 525 -26.57 15.39 9.62
CA SER A 525 -25.85 16.58 10.10
C SER A 525 -24.41 16.51 9.63
N GLY A 526 -23.91 17.56 8.97
CA GLY A 526 -22.53 17.57 8.47
C GLY A 526 -21.48 17.64 9.58
N GLY A 527 -20.40 16.86 9.44
CA GLY A 527 -19.21 17.01 10.26
C GLY A 527 -18.38 18.24 9.90
N GLU A 528 -17.59 18.68 10.88
CA GLU A 528 -16.61 19.74 10.74
C GLU A 528 -15.27 19.13 10.30
N PHE A 529 -15.11 18.84 8.99
CA PHE A 529 -13.87 18.29 8.43
C PHE A 529 -13.30 19.13 7.27
N ALA A 530 -12.00 18.93 7.00
CA ALA A 530 -11.18 19.66 6.02
C ALA A 530 -10.71 18.75 4.88
N ASP A 531 -10.19 19.36 3.80
CA ASP A 531 -9.62 18.60 2.68
C ASP A 531 -8.23 18.01 3.00
N THR A 532 -7.50 18.60 3.96
CA THR A 532 -6.05 18.36 4.16
C THR A 532 -5.71 17.51 5.38
N GLN A 533 -6.56 17.51 6.41
CA GLN A 533 -6.39 16.71 7.63
C GLN A 533 -7.73 16.08 8.06
N ALA A 534 -7.73 14.75 8.21
CA ALA A 534 -8.82 14.01 8.84
C ALA A 534 -8.61 14.05 10.36
N SER A 535 -9.16 15.08 11.00
CA SER A 535 -8.96 15.33 12.43
C SER A 535 -10.16 14.94 13.28
N VAL A 536 -9.90 14.21 14.36
CA VAL A 536 -10.85 13.80 15.41
C VAL A 536 -11.90 12.79 14.91
N SER A 537 -11.49 11.52 14.76
CA SER A 537 -12.43 10.41 14.79
C SER A 537 -13.36 10.55 15.98
N ARG A 538 -14.66 10.71 15.72
CA ARG A 538 -15.65 10.29 16.71
C ARG A 538 -15.49 8.79 16.89
N VAL A 539 -15.70 8.29 18.11
CA VAL A 539 -15.71 6.84 18.35
C VAL A 539 -16.72 6.24 17.38
N ALA A 540 -16.26 5.36 16.47
CA ALA A 540 -17.10 4.73 15.48
C ALA A 540 -18.33 4.15 16.18
N THR A 541 -19.50 4.72 15.92
CA THR A 541 -20.72 4.17 16.48
C THR A 541 -20.96 2.82 15.80
N ASN A 542 -21.42 1.84 16.56
CA ASN A 542 -21.72 0.51 16.03
C ASN A 542 -23.24 0.38 15.78
N ASP A 543 -23.78 1.41 15.13
CA ASP A 543 -25.20 1.55 14.83
C ASP A 543 -25.60 0.66 13.64
N PRO A 544 -26.86 0.16 13.59
CA PRO A 544 -27.39 -0.50 12.40
C PRO A 544 -27.37 0.45 11.19
N VAL A 545 -27.03 -0.10 10.02
CA VAL A 545 -27.18 0.65 8.75
C VAL A 545 -28.67 0.88 8.48
N ARG A 546 -29.02 2.10 8.08
CA ARG A 546 -30.40 2.55 7.84
C ARG A 546 -30.68 2.98 6.40
N LEU A 547 -29.65 3.09 5.57
CA LEU A 547 -29.74 3.48 4.17
C LEU A 547 -29.46 2.27 3.26
N SER A 548 -29.99 2.28 2.04
CA SER A 548 -29.67 1.29 1.01
C SER A 548 -28.22 1.48 0.52
N VAL A 549 -27.35 0.53 0.85
CA VAL A 549 -25.89 0.61 0.64
C VAL A 549 -25.32 -0.75 0.19
N ARG A 550 -24.23 -0.71 -0.59
CA ARG A 550 -23.31 -1.83 -0.84
C ARG A 550 -21.86 -1.42 -0.58
N VAL A 551 -21.04 -2.35 -0.12
CA VAL A 551 -19.57 -2.23 -0.07
C VAL A 551 -18.92 -3.37 -0.84
N ILE A 552 -17.78 -3.11 -1.47
CA ILE A 552 -17.05 -4.15 -2.21
C ILE A 552 -16.07 -4.89 -1.29
N ARG A 553 -16.19 -6.22 -1.24
CA ARG A 553 -15.28 -7.13 -0.52
C ARG A 553 -14.97 -8.33 -1.39
N ASP A 554 -13.69 -8.64 -1.55
CA ASP A 554 -13.24 -9.82 -2.30
C ASP A 554 -13.86 -9.95 -3.70
N ALA A 555 -14.04 -8.81 -4.39
CA ALA A 555 -14.72 -8.68 -5.68
C ALA A 555 -16.23 -9.01 -5.70
N ALA A 556 -16.89 -9.10 -4.55
CA ALA A 556 -18.34 -9.18 -4.39
C ALA A 556 -18.91 -7.92 -3.72
N TRP A 557 -20.12 -7.53 -4.09
CA TRP A 557 -20.85 -6.42 -3.45
C TRP A 557 -21.74 -6.96 -2.34
N VAL A 558 -21.58 -6.46 -1.12
CA VAL A 558 -22.31 -6.91 0.07
C VAL A 558 -23.00 -5.74 0.78
N ALA A 559 -24.17 -5.98 1.37
CA ALA A 559 -24.87 -4.99 2.18
C ALA A 559 -24.31 -4.99 3.62
N PRO A 560 -23.65 -3.91 4.09
CA PRO A 560 -23.21 -3.81 5.48
C PRO A 560 -24.42 -3.80 6.42
N GLN A 561 -24.33 -4.52 7.55
CA GLN A 561 -25.42 -4.61 8.54
C GLN A 561 -25.24 -3.56 9.64
N ARG A 562 -23.99 -3.24 9.96
CA ARG A 562 -23.61 -2.19 10.91
C ARG A 562 -22.70 -1.18 10.25
N THR A 563 -22.77 0.04 10.73
CA THR A 563 -21.88 1.15 10.38
C THR A 563 -20.40 0.75 10.50
N SER A 564 -20.01 0.08 11.59
CA SER A 564 -18.65 -0.44 11.79
C SER A 564 -18.24 -1.57 10.83
N ASP A 565 -19.15 -2.09 10.00
CA ASP A 565 -18.77 -3.03 8.95
C ASP A 565 -17.99 -2.32 7.83
N VAL A 566 -18.27 -1.04 7.56
CA VAL A 566 -17.52 -0.25 6.56
C VAL A 566 -16.08 -0.09 7.03
N ARG A 567 -15.12 -0.37 6.14
CA ARG A 567 -13.67 -0.40 6.43
C ARG A 567 -12.87 0.70 5.71
N PRO A 568 -11.69 1.08 6.23
CA PRO A 568 -10.69 1.88 5.51
C PRO A 568 -10.55 1.49 4.04
N GLY A 569 -10.67 2.45 3.13
CA GLY A 569 -10.40 2.25 1.70
C GLY A 569 -11.43 1.42 0.93
N GLU A 570 -12.54 0.97 1.54
CA GLU A 570 -13.64 0.34 0.79
C GLU A 570 -14.34 1.37 -0.13
N THR A 571 -14.82 0.91 -1.29
CA THR A 571 -15.81 1.66 -2.08
C THR A 571 -17.19 1.42 -1.49
N VAL A 572 -17.89 2.49 -1.11
CA VAL A 572 -19.25 2.48 -0.60
C VAL A 572 -20.17 3.02 -1.69
N VAL A 573 -21.12 2.21 -2.15
CA VAL A 573 -22.14 2.65 -3.11
C VAL A 573 -23.46 2.81 -2.38
N ILE A 574 -23.98 4.04 -2.40
CA ILE A 574 -25.25 4.42 -1.80
C ILE A 574 -26.31 4.44 -2.91
N ASP A 575 -27.54 4.05 -2.59
CA ASP A 575 -28.66 4.23 -3.51
C ASP A 575 -28.88 5.72 -3.81
N SER A 576 -29.04 6.08 -5.08
CA SER A 576 -29.25 7.46 -5.53
C SER A 576 -30.39 8.19 -4.80
N SER A 577 -31.43 7.47 -4.38
CA SER A 577 -32.60 8.06 -3.70
C SER A 577 -32.36 8.49 -2.25
N GLU A 578 -31.27 8.03 -1.62
CA GLU A 578 -30.96 8.32 -0.20
C GLU A 578 -30.38 9.73 0.02
N GLY A 579 -29.97 10.42 -1.04
CA GLY A 579 -29.45 11.78 -1.01
C GLY A 579 -28.03 11.88 -0.44
N GLY A 580 -27.79 12.91 0.37
CA GLY A 580 -26.48 13.18 0.99
C GLY A 580 -25.48 13.96 0.13
N TYR A 581 -25.86 14.36 -1.09
CA TYR A 581 -24.98 15.05 -2.02
C TYR A 581 -25.77 16.07 -2.87
N LEU A 582 -25.13 17.17 -3.24
CA LEU A 582 -25.66 18.19 -4.15
C LEU A 582 -24.58 18.56 -5.17
N ALA A 583 -24.90 18.52 -6.47
CA ALA A 583 -23.92 18.80 -7.53
C ALA A 583 -23.24 20.18 -7.41
N SER A 584 -23.94 21.16 -6.82
CA SER A 584 -23.43 22.54 -6.61
C SER A 584 -22.63 22.76 -5.32
N LEU A 585 -22.68 21.84 -4.35
CA LEU A 585 -22.08 22.01 -3.00
C LEU A 585 -21.26 20.81 -2.52
N GLY A 586 -21.29 19.69 -3.24
CA GLY A 586 -20.64 18.44 -2.87
C GLY A 586 -21.39 17.68 -1.78
N TRP A 587 -20.64 16.96 -0.93
CA TRP A 587 -21.16 16.27 0.25
C TRP A 587 -22.05 17.18 1.09
N SER A 588 -23.31 16.78 1.21
CA SER A 588 -24.40 17.56 1.80
C SER A 588 -25.31 16.60 2.56
N PRO A 589 -24.88 16.04 3.71
CA PRO A 589 -25.59 14.96 4.40
C PRO A 589 -26.98 15.36 4.94
N GLU A 590 -27.28 16.65 5.01
CA GLU A 590 -28.62 17.20 5.27
C GLU A 590 -29.58 17.07 4.07
N SER A 591 -29.06 16.91 2.85
CA SER A 591 -29.85 16.79 1.62
C SER A 591 -30.55 15.43 1.51
N GLN A 592 -31.82 15.49 1.09
CA GLN A 592 -32.63 14.35 0.66
C GLN A 592 -32.98 14.44 -0.83
N GLU A 593 -32.34 15.33 -1.59
CA GLU A 593 -32.50 15.38 -3.04
C GLU A 593 -31.81 14.15 -3.66
N PRO A 594 -32.48 13.41 -4.58
CA PRO A 594 -31.87 12.28 -5.26
C PRO A 594 -30.61 12.67 -6.04
N VAL A 595 -29.60 11.82 -5.99
CA VAL A 595 -28.29 12.04 -6.59
C VAL A 595 -28.25 11.39 -7.97
N ALA A 596 -27.81 12.11 -9.01
CA ALA A 596 -27.74 11.56 -10.35
C ALA A 596 -26.68 10.43 -10.47
N ASP A 597 -27.08 9.29 -11.04
CA ASP A 597 -26.19 8.22 -11.51
C ASP A 597 -25.40 8.69 -12.74
N HIS A 598 -24.07 8.65 -12.67
CA HIS A 598 -23.17 9.10 -13.74
C HIS A 598 -22.48 7.95 -14.49
N SER A 599 -22.91 6.70 -14.30
CA SER A 599 -22.26 5.52 -14.87
C SER A 599 -22.21 5.53 -16.40
N VAL A 600 -23.30 5.93 -17.06
CA VAL A 600 -23.36 6.12 -18.53
C VAL A 600 -22.27 7.10 -18.97
N LYS A 601 -22.17 8.26 -18.30
CA LYS A 601 -21.19 9.31 -18.61
C LYS A 601 -19.75 8.80 -18.39
N ALA A 602 -19.52 8.06 -17.31
CA ALA A 602 -18.20 7.50 -16.98
C ALA A 602 -17.71 6.47 -18.01
N VAL A 603 -18.58 5.56 -18.45
CA VAL A 603 -18.23 4.55 -19.45
C VAL A 603 -18.05 5.19 -20.84
N CYS A 604 -18.85 6.21 -21.18
CA CYS A 604 -18.72 6.94 -22.45
C CYS A 604 -17.43 7.78 -22.51
N GLU A 605 -17.11 8.58 -21.50
CA GLU A 605 -15.88 9.38 -21.47
C GLU A 605 -14.62 8.50 -21.31
N GLY A 606 -14.73 7.37 -20.59
CA GLY A 606 -13.64 6.41 -20.45
C GLY A 606 -13.42 5.48 -21.65
N LEU A 607 -14.34 5.46 -22.62
CA LEU A 607 -14.36 4.56 -23.79
C LEU A 607 -14.19 3.06 -23.45
N THR A 608 -14.58 2.67 -22.23
CA THR A 608 -14.34 1.34 -21.66
C THR A 608 -15.28 1.09 -20.48
N GLY A 609 -15.85 -0.12 -20.40
CA GLY A 609 -16.67 -0.54 -19.25
C GLY A 609 -18.07 -0.96 -19.67
N PHE A 610 -18.95 -1.13 -18.68
CA PHE A 610 -20.35 -1.53 -18.85
C PHE A 610 -21.25 -0.67 -17.97
N PHE A 611 -22.41 -0.29 -18.50
CA PHE A 611 -23.48 0.39 -17.76
C PHE A 611 -24.85 -0.26 -18.05
N ASP A 612 -25.86 0.12 -17.27
CA ASP A 612 -27.22 -0.41 -17.37
C ASP A 612 -28.06 0.37 -18.40
N ALA A 613 -28.62 -0.34 -19.40
CA ALA A 613 -29.46 0.25 -20.43
C ALA A 613 -30.71 0.95 -19.88
N ALA A 614 -31.17 0.55 -18.68
CA ALA A 614 -32.33 1.15 -18.04
C ALA A 614 -32.15 2.66 -17.76
N LEU A 615 -30.91 3.14 -17.60
CA LEU A 615 -30.59 4.56 -17.43
C LEU A 615 -30.82 5.40 -18.70
N LEU A 616 -30.88 4.75 -19.88
CA LEU A 616 -31.18 5.41 -21.16
C LEU A 616 -32.62 5.17 -21.62
N LEU A 617 -33.13 3.95 -21.45
CA LEU A 617 -34.39 3.50 -22.05
C LEU A 617 -35.54 3.34 -21.04
N GLY A 618 -35.25 3.39 -19.74
CA GLY A 618 -36.18 3.11 -18.65
C GLY A 618 -36.28 1.61 -18.29
N GLU A 619 -36.50 1.33 -17.01
CA GLU A 619 -36.55 -0.04 -16.46
C GLU A 619 -37.62 -0.90 -17.14
N GLU A 620 -38.83 -0.36 -17.36
CA GLU A 620 -39.95 -1.09 -17.98
C GLU A 620 -39.62 -1.57 -19.39
N ARG A 621 -39.01 -0.71 -20.22
CA ARG A 621 -38.62 -1.03 -21.61
C ARG A 621 -37.55 -2.12 -21.66
N VAL A 622 -36.56 -2.02 -20.76
CA VAL A 622 -35.44 -2.97 -20.70
C VAL A 622 -35.90 -4.32 -20.15
N ALA A 623 -36.78 -4.34 -19.16
CA ALA A 623 -37.39 -5.56 -18.64
C ALA A 623 -38.18 -6.30 -19.74
N GLU A 624 -39.03 -5.59 -20.50
CA GLU A 624 -39.76 -6.16 -21.65
C GLU A 624 -38.80 -6.76 -22.68
N ALA A 625 -37.79 -6.00 -23.10
CA ALA A 625 -36.81 -6.45 -24.10
C ALA A 625 -36.02 -7.70 -23.65
N VAL A 626 -35.61 -7.75 -22.38
CA VAL A 626 -34.90 -8.92 -21.81
C VAL A 626 -35.82 -10.12 -21.69
N GLU A 627 -37.10 -9.95 -21.34
CA GLU A 627 -38.07 -11.04 -21.25
C GLU A 627 -38.32 -11.71 -22.62
N VAL A 628 -38.43 -10.91 -23.69
CA VAL A 628 -38.68 -11.44 -25.06
C VAL A 628 -37.40 -11.75 -25.85
N GLY A 629 -36.22 -11.40 -25.33
CA GLY A 629 -34.92 -11.61 -25.98
C GLY A 629 -34.64 -10.68 -27.17
N GLU A 630 -35.13 -9.44 -27.09
CA GLU A 630 -34.95 -8.39 -28.12
C GLU A 630 -33.56 -7.76 -28.06
N ASP A 631 -33.01 -7.38 -29.23
CA ASP A 631 -31.72 -6.67 -29.32
C ASP A 631 -31.91 -5.15 -29.19
N LEU A 632 -31.63 -4.62 -28.00
CA LEU A 632 -31.71 -3.19 -27.68
C LEU A 632 -30.69 -2.31 -28.42
N ARG A 633 -29.76 -2.87 -29.20
CA ARG A 633 -28.63 -2.13 -29.82
C ARG A 633 -29.04 -0.92 -30.64
N ALA A 634 -30.16 -0.97 -31.37
CA ALA A 634 -30.60 0.16 -32.18
C ALA A 634 -31.02 1.37 -31.32
N GLU A 635 -31.86 1.14 -30.31
CA GLU A 635 -32.34 2.17 -29.38
C GLU A 635 -31.19 2.72 -28.52
N VAL A 636 -30.28 1.86 -28.05
CA VAL A 636 -29.07 2.28 -27.32
C VAL A 636 -28.17 3.17 -28.18
N VAL A 637 -27.99 2.87 -29.47
CA VAL A 637 -27.18 3.70 -30.38
C VAL A 637 -27.85 5.04 -30.68
N GLU A 638 -29.19 5.11 -30.71
CA GLU A 638 -29.93 6.37 -30.88
C GLU A 638 -29.92 7.24 -29.62
N ALA A 639 -29.93 6.63 -28.43
CA ALA A 639 -29.90 7.33 -27.14
C ALA A 639 -28.50 7.81 -26.73
N LEU A 640 -27.43 7.18 -27.22
CA LEU A 640 -26.05 7.53 -26.90
C LEU A 640 -25.51 8.72 -27.72
N PRO A 641 -24.58 9.52 -27.16
CA PRO A 641 -23.82 10.49 -27.95
C PRO A 641 -22.95 9.79 -29.00
N ALA A 642 -22.68 10.49 -30.11
CA ALA A 642 -21.86 9.95 -31.19
C ALA A 642 -20.39 9.74 -30.75
N MET A 643 -19.98 8.49 -30.59
CA MET A 643 -18.63 8.09 -30.19
C MET A 643 -17.87 7.46 -31.37
N PRO A 644 -16.90 8.17 -32.00
CA PRO A 644 -16.07 7.59 -33.05
C PRO A 644 -15.09 6.55 -32.49
N GLU A 645 -14.71 5.58 -33.33
CA GLU A 645 -13.68 4.56 -33.03
C GLU A 645 -13.95 3.63 -31.83
N THR A 646 -15.22 3.46 -31.44
CA THR A 646 -15.65 2.51 -30.40
C THR A 646 -16.45 1.31 -30.92
N GLU A 647 -16.26 0.15 -30.30
CA GLU A 647 -17.13 -1.02 -30.39
C GLU A 647 -18.18 -0.99 -29.26
N LEU A 648 -19.46 -1.10 -29.62
CA LEU A 648 -20.57 -1.28 -28.68
C LEU A 648 -20.97 -2.76 -28.58
N ILE A 649 -21.10 -3.24 -27.35
CA ILE A 649 -21.42 -4.62 -26.99
C ILE A 649 -22.69 -4.59 -26.13
N VAL A 650 -23.85 -4.97 -26.69
CA VAL A 650 -25.09 -5.09 -25.90
C VAL A 650 -25.29 -6.53 -25.49
N HIS A 651 -25.57 -6.77 -24.21
CA HIS A 651 -25.80 -8.11 -23.65
C HIS A 651 -26.90 -8.09 -22.57
N GLY A 652 -28.12 -8.46 -22.95
CA GLY A 652 -29.28 -8.32 -22.09
C GLY A 652 -29.52 -6.84 -21.76
N ARG A 653 -29.59 -6.51 -20.47
CA ARG A 653 -29.70 -5.12 -20.00
C ARG A 653 -28.39 -4.32 -20.03
N PHE A 654 -27.24 -4.95 -20.27
CA PHE A 654 -25.94 -4.29 -20.15
C PHE A 654 -25.42 -3.76 -21.48
N VAL A 655 -24.87 -2.54 -21.45
CA VAL A 655 -24.21 -1.89 -22.59
C VAL A 655 -22.74 -1.70 -22.28
N GLY A 656 -21.90 -2.43 -23.01
CA GLY A 656 -20.45 -2.30 -22.99
C GLY A 656 -19.93 -1.34 -24.06
N VAL A 657 -19.01 -0.46 -23.68
CA VAL A 657 -18.24 0.41 -24.60
C VAL A 657 -16.80 -0.06 -24.59
N ARG A 658 -16.12 -0.02 -25.75
CA ARG A 658 -14.71 -0.36 -25.88
C ARG A 658 -14.03 0.42 -27.02
N SER A 659 -12.83 0.95 -26.80
CA SER A 659 -11.97 1.47 -27.87
C SER A 659 -11.50 0.38 -28.84
N ILE A 660 -11.58 0.63 -30.15
CA ILE A 660 -11.13 -0.30 -31.20
C ILE A 660 -9.60 -0.52 -31.16
N HIS A 661 -8.83 0.41 -30.59
CA HIS A 661 -7.37 0.32 -30.52
C HIS A 661 -6.82 -0.64 -29.44
N ASP A 662 -7.65 -1.07 -28.47
CA ASP A 662 -7.29 -2.02 -27.39
C ASP A 662 -7.23 -3.48 -27.91
N GLY A 663 -6.48 -3.70 -29.00
CA GLY A 663 -6.45 -4.91 -29.81
C GLY A 663 -5.86 -6.14 -29.12
N TRP A 664 -6.65 -6.80 -28.27
CA TRP A 664 -6.47 -8.22 -27.95
C TRP A 664 -6.70 -9.07 -29.21
N SER A 665 -5.64 -9.23 -30.02
CA SER A 665 -5.67 -10.13 -31.16
C SER A 665 -5.96 -11.55 -30.70
N VAL A 666 -6.88 -12.24 -31.40
CA VAL A 666 -7.18 -13.65 -31.14
C VAL A 666 -6.01 -14.48 -31.66
N GLY A 667 -5.01 -14.67 -30.80
CA GLY A 667 -3.69 -15.19 -31.17
C GLY A 667 -3.72 -16.47 -32.01
N GLY A 668 -2.87 -16.49 -33.03
CA GLY A 668 -2.54 -17.69 -33.79
C GLY A 668 -1.79 -18.72 -32.95
N TRP A 669 -1.55 -19.89 -33.54
CA TRP A 669 -0.74 -20.93 -32.90
C TRP A 669 0.75 -20.57 -32.94
N VAL A 670 1.48 -20.78 -31.83
CA VAL A 670 2.92 -20.47 -31.70
C VAL A 670 3.61 -21.65 -31.00
N SER A 671 4.70 -22.17 -31.58
CA SER A 671 5.46 -23.26 -30.95
C SER A 671 6.14 -22.78 -29.67
N LEU A 672 6.42 -23.70 -28.75
CA LEU A 672 7.12 -23.39 -27.51
C LEU A 672 8.54 -22.88 -27.80
N ALA A 673 9.21 -23.46 -28.79
CA ALA A 673 10.57 -23.10 -29.18
C ALA A 673 10.67 -21.69 -29.80
N ASP A 674 9.77 -21.33 -30.72
CA ASP A 674 9.71 -19.98 -31.30
C ASP A 674 9.44 -18.92 -30.20
N HIS A 675 8.55 -19.21 -29.25
CA HIS A 675 8.27 -18.34 -28.09
C HIS A 675 9.50 -18.19 -27.19
N SER A 676 10.11 -19.29 -26.75
CA SER A 676 11.32 -19.27 -25.90
C SER A 676 12.47 -18.48 -26.52
N ALA A 677 12.78 -18.70 -27.80
CA ALA A 677 13.84 -17.96 -28.50
C ALA A 677 13.49 -16.47 -28.69
N GLN A 678 12.20 -16.13 -28.87
CA GLN A 678 11.76 -14.74 -28.90
C GLN A 678 11.91 -14.07 -27.52
N VAL A 679 11.54 -14.75 -26.43
CA VAL A 679 11.64 -14.20 -25.06
C VAL A 679 13.08 -14.04 -24.61
N GLU A 680 13.97 -15.00 -24.92
CA GLU A 680 15.43 -14.87 -24.72
C GLU A 680 15.96 -13.57 -25.35
N ARG A 681 15.73 -13.39 -26.66
CA ARG A 681 16.21 -12.21 -27.40
C ARG A 681 15.62 -10.91 -26.84
N VAL A 682 14.32 -10.87 -26.58
CA VAL A 682 13.66 -9.66 -26.05
C VAL A 682 14.14 -9.35 -24.63
N ALA A 683 14.37 -10.34 -23.77
CA ALA A 683 14.93 -10.13 -22.43
C ALA A 683 16.35 -9.55 -22.52
N GLY A 684 17.21 -10.09 -23.38
CA GLY A 684 18.57 -9.60 -23.60
C GLY A 684 18.64 -8.20 -24.23
N GLU A 685 17.70 -7.84 -25.10
CA GLU A 685 17.54 -6.47 -25.64
C GLU A 685 17.02 -5.51 -24.57
N THR A 686 15.99 -5.92 -23.83
CA THR A 686 15.35 -5.11 -22.76
C THR A 686 16.34 -4.82 -21.63
N ALA A 687 17.16 -5.78 -21.24
CA ALA A 687 18.20 -5.59 -20.22
C ALA A 687 19.24 -4.54 -20.64
N ALA A 688 19.72 -4.60 -21.88
CA ALA A 688 20.68 -3.64 -22.40
C ALA A 688 20.08 -2.22 -22.46
N LEU A 689 18.83 -2.08 -22.93
CA LEU A 689 18.11 -0.79 -22.96
C LEU A 689 17.78 -0.25 -21.56
N ALA A 690 17.66 -1.11 -20.56
CA ALA A 690 17.48 -0.74 -19.16
C ALA A 690 18.80 -0.37 -18.43
N GLY A 691 19.96 -0.49 -19.11
CA GLY A 691 21.27 -0.19 -18.53
C GLY A 691 21.83 -1.29 -17.62
N LEU A 692 21.41 -2.54 -17.80
CA LEU A 692 21.96 -3.69 -17.06
C LEU A 692 23.25 -4.20 -17.73
N ASP A 693 24.22 -4.60 -16.91
CA ASP A 693 25.49 -5.18 -17.37
C ASP A 693 25.33 -6.54 -18.07
N ASP A 694 26.39 -6.97 -18.76
CA ASP A 694 26.41 -8.21 -19.55
C ASP A 694 26.18 -9.48 -18.71
N SER A 695 26.50 -9.47 -17.41
CA SER A 695 26.23 -10.63 -16.52
C SER A 695 24.73 -10.77 -16.28
N LYS A 696 24.10 -9.69 -15.81
CA LYS A 696 22.63 -9.62 -15.60
C LYS A 696 21.87 -9.89 -16.88
N ARG A 697 22.34 -9.32 -18.01
CA ARG A 697 21.79 -9.54 -19.35
C ARG A 697 21.85 -11.01 -19.76
N THR A 698 22.96 -11.69 -19.51
CA THR A 698 23.12 -13.13 -19.79
C THR A 698 22.15 -13.96 -18.94
N ALA A 699 22.04 -13.68 -17.64
CA ALA A 699 21.13 -14.38 -16.74
C ALA A 699 19.65 -14.22 -17.14
N VAL A 700 19.17 -13.00 -17.44
CA VAL A 700 17.76 -12.82 -17.86
C VAL A 700 17.47 -13.42 -19.23
N SER A 701 18.45 -13.46 -20.14
CA SER A 701 18.31 -14.12 -21.44
C SER A 701 18.21 -15.63 -21.28
N ALA A 702 19.10 -16.22 -20.48
CA ALA A 702 19.09 -17.64 -20.15
C ALA A 702 17.82 -18.09 -19.42
N ALA A 703 17.27 -17.23 -18.56
CA ALA A 703 15.96 -17.41 -17.94
C ALA A 703 14.83 -17.29 -18.99
N GLY A 704 14.89 -16.29 -19.88
CA GLY A 704 13.94 -16.11 -20.99
C GLY A 704 13.82 -17.33 -21.91
N LEU A 705 14.95 -17.96 -22.25
CA LEU A 705 14.97 -19.19 -23.03
C LEU A 705 14.24 -20.36 -22.33
N ARG A 706 14.33 -20.45 -21.00
CA ARG A 706 13.90 -21.60 -20.18
C ARG A 706 12.62 -21.41 -19.38
N HIS A 707 12.09 -20.19 -19.24
CA HIS A 707 10.98 -19.85 -18.33
C HIS A 707 9.73 -20.73 -18.49
N ASP A 708 9.50 -21.18 -19.72
CA ASP A 708 8.35 -21.94 -20.16
C ASP A 708 8.63 -23.43 -20.39
N ALA A 709 9.86 -23.91 -20.11
CA ALA A 709 10.27 -25.30 -20.39
C ALA A 709 9.41 -26.35 -19.69
N GLY A 710 8.88 -26.07 -18.49
CA GLY A 710 7.91 -26.94 -17.80
C GLY A 710 6.60 -27.16 -18.55
N LYS A 711 6.30 -26.37 -19.60
CA LYS A 711 5.16 -26.62 -20.50
C LYS A 711 5.39 -27.80 -21.44
N THR A 712 6.59 -28.39 -21.52
CA THR A 712 6.79 -29.65 -22.25
C THR A 712 6.13 -30.86 -21.56
N ASP A 713 5.64 -30.70 -20.33
CA ASP A 713 4.91 -31.74 -19.63
C ASP A 713 3.77 -32.33 -20.49
N LYS A 714 3.67 -33.66 -20.48
CA LYS A 714 2.73 -34.40 -21.33
C LYS A 714 1.29 -34.13 -20.93
N ALA A 715 0.99 -34.01 -19.63
CA ALA A 715 -0.37 -33.74 -19.17
C ALA A 715 -0.79 -32.28 -19.46
N PHE A 716 0.14 -31.33 -19.33
CA PHE A 716 -0.07 -29.93 -19.71
C PHE A 716 -0.30 -29.75 -21.22
N GLN A 717 0.51 -30.38 -22.07
CA GLN A 717 0.30 -30.34 -23.53
C GLN A 717 -1.03 -30.99 -23.92
N GLN A 718 -1.40 -32.13 -23.32
CA GLN A 718 -2.71 -32.75 -23.52
C GLN A 718 -3.88 -31.85 -23.07
N MET A 719 -3.74 -31.12 -21.94
CA MET A 719 -4.73 -30.12 -21.49
C MET A 719 -4.88 -28.96 -22.49
N LEU A 720 -3.79 -28.53 -23.16
CA LEU A 720 -3.87 -27.57 -24.27
C LEU A 720 -4.51 -28.16 -25.54
N GLY A 721 -4.69 -29.48 -25.59
CA GLY A 721 -5.19 -30.22 -26.75
C GLY A 721 -4.10 -30.55 -27.78
N ASN A 722 -2.82 -30.54 -27.38
CA ASN A 722 -1.71 -30.99 -28.19
C ASN A 722 -1.45 -32.49 -27.93
N PHE A 723 -1.45 -33.26 -29.02
CA PHE A 723 -1.13 -34.69 -29.04
C PHE A 723 -0.01 -34.98 -30.07
N ALA A 724 0.69 -33.94 -30.54
CA ALA A 724 1.76 -34.02 -31.53
C ALA A 724 3.15 -33.83 -30.89
N GLY A 725 4.22 -34.02 -31.69
CA GLY A 725 5.60 -34.04 -31.20
C GLY A 725 6.20 -32.68 -30.83
N GLU A 726 5.77 -31.58 -31.45
CA GLU A 726 6.25 -30.23 -31.11
C GLU A 726 5.37 -29.61 -30.01
N PRO A 727 5.93 -29.11 -28.89
CA PRO A 727 5.16 -28.44 -27.85
C PRO A 727 4.66 -27.05 -28.28
N TRP A 728 3.49 -26.62 -27.79
CA TRP A 728 2.99 -25.26 -28.00
C TRP A 728 3.12 -24.40 -26.74
N ALA A 729 3.39 -23.10 -26.93
CA ALA A 729 3.33 -22.12 -25.85
C ALA A 729 1.89 -21.83 -25.40
N LYS A 730 0.96 -21.74 -26.35
CA LYS A 730 -0.47 -21.39 -26.16
C LYS A 730 -1.36 -22.09 -27.20
N GLY A 731 -2.53 -22.56 -26.77
CA GLY A 731 -3.55 -23.19 -27.63
C GLY A 731 -4.85 -22.38 -27.73
N ARG A 732 -5.67 -22.64 -28.76
CA ARG A 732 -6.96 -21.95 -28.97
C ARG A 732 -7.95 -22.18 -27.81
N GLY A 733 -8.42 -21.09 -27.19
CA GLY A 733 -9.61 -21.09 -26.33
C GLY A 733 -9.42 -21.54 -24.88
N SER A 734 -8.32 -21.14 -24.24
CA SER A 734 -7.87 -21.61 -22.92
C SER A 734 -8.89 -21.53 -21.76
N ARG A 735 -9.84 -20.59 -21.76
CA ARG A 735 -10.84 -20.46 -20.68
C ARG A 735 -11.84 -21.63 -20.58
N ARG A 736 -12.12 -22.38 -21.67
CA ARG A 736 -13.18 -23.42 -21.69
C ARG A 736 -12.70 -24.86 -21.39
N ARG A 737 -11.40 -25.13 -21.24
CA ARG A 737 -10.85 -26.51 -21.16
C ARG A 737 -10.26 -26.95 -19.81
N ARG A 738 -10.26 -26.12 -18.76
CA ARG A 738 -9.76 -26.48 -17.41
C ARG A 738 -10.54 -27.61 -16.67
N VAL A 739 -11.48 -28.27 -17.35
CA VAL A 739 -12.48 -29.19 -16.75
C VAL A 739 -12.00 -30.65 -16.71
N GLN A 740 -10.82 -30.99 -17.26
CA GLN A 740 -10.40 -32.38 -17.44
C GLN A 740 -9.50 -32.99 -16.35
N GLY A 741 -9.08 -32.23 -15.33
CA GLY A 741 -8.33 -32.77 -14.19
C GLY A 741 -6.97 -33.42 -14.49
N LEU A 742 -6.40 -33.16 -15.69
CA LEU A 742 -5.16 -33.80 -16.16
C LEU A 742 -3.90 -33.34 -15.40
N VAL A 743 -3.91 -32.14 -14.84
CA VAL A 743 -2.83 -31.60 -13.98
C VAL A 743 -3.38 -31.33 -12.57
N PRO A 744 -2.57 -31.54 -11.50
CA PRO A 744 -2.98 -31.29 -10.12
C PRO A 744 -3.47 -29.87 -9.83
N VAL A 745 -4.25 -29.71 -8.77
CA VAL A 745 -4.69 -28.40 -8.29
C VAL A 745 -3.47 -27.58 -7.86
N GLY A 746 -3.40 -26.34 -8.35
CA GLY A 746 -2.25 -25.47 -8.10
C GLY A 746 -0.95 -25.92 -8.76
N TRP A 747 -0.97 -26.82 -9.75
CA TRP A 747 0.21 -27.13 -10.58
C TRP A 747 0.74 -25.88 -11.30
N ARG A 748 2.07 -25.81 -11.42
CA ARG A 748 2.85 -24.66 -11.91
C ARG A 748 3.95 -25.11 -12.87
N HIS A 749 3.97 -24.58 -14.09
CA HIS A 749 5.03 -24.89 -15.06
C HIS A 749 6.34 -24.21 -14.68
N GLU A 750 6.29 -23.05 -14.03
CA GLU A 750 7.47 -22.29 -13.56
C GLU A 750 8.39 -23.12 -12.64
N VAL A 751 7.84 -24.05 -11.86
CA VAL A 751 8.63 -24.95 -11.00
C VAL A 751 9.41 -25.97 -11.83
N LEU A 752 8.76 -26.68 -12.75
CA LEU A 752 9.42 -27.65 -13.61
C LEU A 752 10.41 -26.97 -14.57
N SER A 753 10.10 -25.74 -15.02
CA SER A 753 11.03 -24.91 -15.80
C SER A 753 12.34 -24.64 -15.03
N ALA A 754 12.26 -24.33 -13.74
CA ALA A 754 13.45 -24.06 -12.91
C ALA A 754 14.34 -25.31 -12.71
N GLU A 755 13.77 -26.52 -12.74
CA GLU A 755 14.54 -27.78 -12.72
C GLU A 755 15.36 -28.00 -14.02
N THR A 756 15.03 -27.31 -15.12
CA THR A 756 15.79 -27.42 -16.39
C THR A 756 17.07 -26.56 -16.42
N VAL A 757 17.33 -25.80 -15.35
CA VAL A 757 18.52 -24.94 -15.25
C VAL A 757 19.74 -25.77 -14.82
N PRO A 758 20.80 -25.88 -15.64
CA PRO A 758 22.02 -26.61 -15.28
C PRO A 758 22.75 -25.96 -14.09
N GLU A 759 23.55 -26.73 -13.34
CA GLU A 759 24.38 -26.18 -12.25
C GLU A 759 25.60 -25.39 -12.75
N ASP A 760 26.01 -25.62 -14.01
CA ASP A 760 27.18 -25.00 -14.65
C ASP A 760 26.85 -23.75 -15.47
N ILE A 761 25.61 -23.27 -15.42
CA ILE A 761 25.24 -21.99 -16.05
C ILE A 761 25.62 -20.81 -15.14
N ASP A 762 26.09 -19.72 -15.73
CA ASP A 762 26.40 -18.50 -15.00
C ASP A 762 25.16 -17.97 -14.25
N ASP A 763 25.36 -17.66 -12.95
CA ASP A 763 24.34 -17.22 -11.99
C ASP A 763 23.07 -18.12 -11.95
N ALA A 764 23.27 -19.44 -11.89
CA ALA A 764 22.19 -20.43 -11.82
C ALA A 764 21.11 -20.13 -10.77
N GLY A 765 21.48 -19.55 -9.62
CA GLY A 765 20.56 -19.13 -8.55
C GLY A 765 19.60 -18.01 -9.01
N LEU A 766 20.13 -16.97 -9.64
CA LEU A 766 19.34 -15.90 -10.27
C LEU A 766 18.48 -16.44 -11.41
N VAL A 767 19.03 -17.26 -12.32
CA VAL A 767 18.29 -17.84 -13.45
C VAL A 767 17.09 -18.67 -12.93
N ARG A 768 17.29 -19.52 -11.92
CA ARG A 768 16.22 -20.28 -11.26
C ARG A 768 15.19 -19.37 -10.61
N HIS A 769 15.63 -18.35 -9.88
CA HIS A 769 14.71 -17.41 -9.23
C HIS A 769 13.81 -16.70 -10.24
N LEU A 770 14.38 -16.13 -11.31
CA LEU A 770 13.63 -15.41 -12.35
C LEU A 770 12.57 -16.31 -13.01
N ILE A 771 12.94 -17.57 -13.29
CA ILE A 771 12.01 -18.57 -13.81
C ILE A 771 10.90 -18.87 -12.79
N LEU A 772 11.21 -19.06 -11.50
CA LEU A 772 10.21 -19.30 -10.45
C LEU A 772 9.27 -18.10 -10.23
N SER A 773 9.76 -16.88 -10.38
CA SER A 773 9.02 -15.65 -10.01
C SER A 773 8.26 -14.96 -11.14
N HIS A 774 8.37 -15.41 -12.41
CA HIS A 774 7.72 -14.72 -13.54
C HIS A 774 6.18 -14.59 -13.43
N HIS A 775 5.48 -15.50 -12.73
CA HIS A 775 4.03 -15.36 -12.41
C HIS A 775 3.73 -14.65 -11.08
N GLY A 776 4.72 -14.01 -10.49
CA GLY A 776 4.62 -13.26 -9.22
C GLY A 776 4.83 -14.07 -7.96
N TRP A 777 5.21 -15.35 -8.05
CA TRP A 777 5.55 -16.21 -6.90
C TRP A 777 7.06 -16.18 -6.62
N GLY A 778 7.60 -17.10 -5.82
CA GLY A 778 9.05 -17.27 -5.66
C GLY A 778 9.72 -16.27 -4.71
N ARG A 779 8.94 -15.34 -4.14
CA ARG A 779 9.34 -14.36 -3.12
C ARG A 779 8.66 -14.64 -1.77
N PRO A 780 9.19 -15.51 -0.89
CA PRO A 780 10.09 -16.64 -1.17
C PRO A 780 9.33 -17.93 -1.55
N LEU A 781 8.00 -17.88 -1.75
CA LEU A 781 7.15 -19.09 -1.77
C LEU A 781 6.48 -19.36 -3.12
N VAL A 782 6.39 -20.64 -3.48
CA VAL A 782 5.68 -21.13 -4.68
C VAL A 782 4.80 -22.31 -4.30
N GLY A 783 3.51 -22.28 -4.66
CA GLY A 783 2.67 -23.48 -4.58
C GLY A 783 2.78 -24.31 -5.86
N HIS A 784 2.94 -25.63 -5.75
CA HIS A 784 2.92 -26.55 -6.90
C HIS A 784 2.32 -27.91 -6.51
N ALA A 785 1.25 -28.32 -7.18
CA ALA A 785 0.58 -29.63 -6.98
C ALA A 785 0.31 -29.95 -5.50
N ASP A 786 -0.44 -29.04 -4.85
CA ASP A 786 -0.75 -29.04 -3.41
C ASP A 786 0.45 -29.05 -2.42
N LYS A 787 1.69 -28.97 -2.91
CA LYS A 787 2.88 -28.68 -2.09
C LYS A 787 3.20 -27.19 -2.07
N VAL A 788 3.92 -26.75 -1.04
CA VAL A 788 4.55 -25.43 -0.98
C VAL A 788 6.06 -25.62 -1.06
N ILE A 789 6.70 -24.92 -1.99
CA ILE A 789 8.14 -24.92 -2.22
C ILE A 789 8.70 -23.60 -1.66
N PHE A 790 9.80 -23.72 -0.92
CA PHE A 790 10.48 -22.61 -0.27
C PHE A 790 11.76 -22.28 -1.03
N ASN A 791 11.82 -21.07 -1.60
CA ASN A 791 12.98 -20.50 -2.28
C ASN A 791 13.76 -19.54 -1.35
N GLY A 792 13.61 -19.69 -0.03
CA GLY A 792 13.99 -18.66 0.96
C GLY A 792 15.45 -18.26 0.94
N ASP A 793 16.36 -19.23 0.98
CA ASP A 793 17.80 -18.95 1.07
C ASP A 793 18.33 -18.30 -0.22
N ASN A 794 17.99 -18.85 -1.38
CA ASN A 794 18.31 -18.28 -2.69
C ASN A 794 17.66 -16.89 -2.89
N PHE A 795 16.40 -16.71 -2.50
CA PHE A 795 15.73 -15.40 -2.55
C PHE A 795 16.45 -14.36 -1.70
N ARG A 796 16.85 -14.73 -0.47
CA ARG A 796 17.58 -13.85 0.45
C ARG A 796 18.94 -13.46 -0.12
N GLU A 797 19.72 -14.42 -0.60
CA GLU A 797 21.03 -14.16 -1.22
C GLU A 797 20.90 -13.17 -2.39
N LEU A 798 19.88 -13.34 -3.22
CA LEU A 798 19.61 -12.44 -4.35
C LEU A 798 19.13 -11.05 -3.90
N GLU A 799 18.34 -10.92 -2.83
CA GLU A 799 18.00 -9.62 -2.25
C GLU A 799 19.21 -8.94 -1.59
N GLU A 800 20.14 -9.70 -1.00
CA GLU A 800 21.40 -9.17 -0.43
C GLU A 800 22.39 -8.74 -1.54
N ARG A 801 22.43 -9.44 -2.68
CA ARG A 801 23.28 -9.10 -3.85
C ARG A 801 22.75 -7.93 -4.68
N PHE A 802 21.49 -7.98 -5.09
CA PHE A 802 20.89 -7.03 -6.04
C PHE A 802 20.04 -5.95 -5.38
N GLY A 803 19.74 -6.08 -4.08
CA GLY A 803 18.77 -5.25 -3.38
C GLY A 803 17.33 -5.67 -3.71
N PRO A 804 16.36 -5.36 -2.83
CA PRO A 804 15.00 -5.88 -2.95
C PRO A 804 14.27 -5.34 -4.19
N TRP A 805 14.49 -4.06 -4.55
CA TRP A 805 13.94 -3.44 -5.75
C TRP A 805 14.75 -3.77 -7.00
N GLY A 806 16.07 -3.95 -6.88
CA GLY A 806 16.93 -4.40 -7.98
C GLY A 806 16.59 -5.81 -8.45
N LEU A 807 16.38 -6.75 -7.53
CA LEU A 807 15.87 -8.08 -7.87
C LEU A 807 14.49 -7.98 -8.55
N ALA A 808 13.61 -7.11 -8.05
CA ALA A 808 12.29 -6.87 -8.64
C ALA A 808 12.35 -6.26 -10.06
N LEU A 809 13.36 -5.45 -10.38
CA LEU A 809 13.64 -4.97 -11.74
C LEU A 809 14.07 -6.11 -12.67
N LEU A 810 14.93 -7.02 -12.21
CA LEU A 810 15.35 -8.19 -12.99
C LEU A 810 14.16 -9.11 -13.31
N GLU A 811 13.27 -9.35 -12.34
CA GLU A 811 12.01 -10.05 -12.57
C GLU A 811 11.13 -9.35 -13.62
N LEU A 812 11.02 -8.02 -13.56
CA LEU A 812 10.26 -7.24 -14.53
C LEU A 812 10.82 -7.40 -15.95
N VAL A 813 12.13 -7.36 -16.15
CA VAL A 813 12.73 -7.52 -17.49
C VAL A 813 12.28 -8.83 -18.15
N LEU A 814 12.31 -9.95 -17.42
CA LEU A 814 11.81 -11.24 -17.94
C LEU A 814 10.30 -11.22 -18.21
N ARG A 815 9.50 -10.68 -17.28
CA ARG A 815 8.03 -10.63 -17.42
C ARG A 815 7.57 -9.72 -18.56
N PHE A 816 8.27 -8.62 -18.79
CA PHE A 816 8.06 -7.72 -19.93
C PHE A 816 8.38 -8.45 -21.24
N ALA A 817 9.46 -9.24 -21.28
CA ALA A 817 9.83 -10.03 -22.46
C ALA A 817 8.82 -11.14 -22.79
N ASP A 818 8.29 -11.89 -21.81
CA ASP A 818 7.21 -12.86 -22.04
C ASP A 818 5.92 -12.17 -22.55
N TRP A 819 5.57 -11.03 -21.95
CA TRP A 819 4.41 -10.25 -22.40
C TRP A 819 4.56 -9.75 -23.83
N GLU A 820 5.72 -9.20 -24.22
CA GLU A 820 5.95 -8.69 -25.57
C GLU A 820 6.05 -9.83 -26.60
N GLY A 821 6.73 -10.95 -26.25
CA GLY A 821 6.74 -12.17 -27.06
C GLY A 821 5.34 -12.72 -27.30
N SER A 822 4.49 -12.65 -26.28
CA SER A 822 3.08 -13.03 -26.35
C SER A 822 2.20 -12.07 -27.15
N ARG A 823 2.52 -10.77 -27.15
CA ARG A 823 1.78 -9.71 -27.85
C ARG A 823 2.07 -9.70 -29.35
N SER A 824 3.33 -9.92 -29.71
CA SER A 824 3.86 -9.80 -31.06
C SER A 824 4.56 -11.09 -31.52
N PRO A 825 3.87 -12.26 -31.55
CA PRO A 825 4.53 -13.54 -31.77
C PRO A 825 5.13 -13.66 -33.17
N ARG A 826 6.39 -14.11 -33.23
CA ARG A 826 7.14 -14.38 -34.47
C ARG A 826 7.40 -15.88 -34.56
N SER A 827 7.07 -16.51 -35.69
CA SER A 827 7.45 -17.90 -35.94
C SER A 827 8.69 -17.95 -36.83
N GLN A 828 9.70 -18.72 -36.41
CA GLN A 828 10.94 -18.95 -37.15
C GLN A 828 11.07 -20.43 -37.57
N GLY A 829 10.19 -21.31 -37.10
CA GLY A 829 10.21 -22.74 -37.41
C GLY A 829 11.25 -23.51 -36.60
N ILE A 830 11.63 -22.98 -35.43
CA ILE A 830 12.55 -23.63 -34.50
C ILE A 830 11.84 -24.85 -33.88
N SER A 831 12.54 -25.97 -33.74
CA SER A 831 12.06 -27.15 -32.98
C SER A 831 12.62 -27.14 -31.56
N TRP A 832 11.84 -27.64 -30.60
CA TRP A 832 12.26 -27.68 -29.20
C TRP A 832 13.57 -28.45 -28.97
N GLU A 833 13.77 -29.55 -29.70
CA GLU A 833 15.00 -30.35 -29.66
C GLU A 833 16.25 -29.51 -30.03
N SER A 834 16.13 -28.56 -30.96
CA SER A 834 17.25 -27.73 -31.40
C SER A 834 17.73 -26.70 -30.35
N LEU A 835 16.92 -26.42 -29.33
CA LEU A 835 17.30 -25.55 -28.22
C LEU A 835 18.17 -26.24 -27.15
N GLY A 836 18.33 -27.57 -27.22
CA GLY A 836 19.14 -28.33 -26.26
C GLY A 836 18.61 -28.35 -24.83
N ILE A 837 17.38 -27.91 -24.59
CA ILE A 837 16.75 -27.90 -23.26
C ILE A 837 16.22 -29.31 -22.96
N ALA A 838 16.88 -30.00 -22.02
CA ALA A 838 16.50 -31.34 -21.60
C ALA A 838 15.13 -31.33 -20.89
N ALA A 839 14.08 -31.72 -21.61
CA ALA A 839 12.78 -32.02 -21.00
C ALA A 839 12.90 -33.29 -20.15
N ARG A 840 12.53 -33.22 -18.87
CA ARG A 840 12.35 -34.41 -18.03
C ARG A 840 11.24 -35.28 -18.64
N ASN A 841 11.63 -36.44 -19.16
CA ASN A 841 10.67 -37.48 -19.49
C ASN A 841 10.30 -38.20 -18.19
N ASP A 842 9.05 -38.04 -17.74
CA ASP A 842 8.46 -38.95 -16.77
C ASP A 842 8.40 -40.36 -17.38
N SER A 843 9.37 -41.19 -17.02
CA SER A 843 9.36 -42.65 -17.21
C SER A 843 9.94 -43.45 -16.03
N ASP A 844 10.72 -42.83 -15.13
CA ASP A 844 11.38 -43.53 -14.02
C ASP A 844 11.20 -42.80 -12.69
N GLY A 845 10.57 -43.48 -11.73
CA GLY A 845 10.11 -42.92 -10.45
C GLY A 845 11.21 -42.77 -9.39
N GLU A 846 12.25 -41.99 -9.65
CA GLU A 846 13.41 -41.86 -8.75
C GLU A 846 13.39 -40.67 -7.78
N ILE A 847 12.39 -39.77 -7.83
CA ILE A 847 12.27 -38.68 -6.83
C ILE A 847 12.01 -39.24 -5.41
N ALA A 848 11.39 -40.43 -5.29
CA ALA A 848 11.17 -41.10 -4.00
C ALA A 848 12.39 -41.90 -3.48
N GLN A 849 13.44 -42.10 -4.29
CA GLN A 849 14.58 -42.97 -3.92
C GLN A 849 15.86 -42.24 -3.49
N ARG A 850 16.03 -40.95 -3.83
CA ARG A 850 17.19 -40.19 -3.31
C ARG A 850 17.04 -39.78 -1.84
N GLU A 851 15.83 -39.47 -1.37
CA GLU A 851 15.57 -39.15 0.06
C GLU A 851 15.58 -40.39 0.98
N SER A 852 15.56 -41.61 0.42
CA SER A 852 15.46 -42.86 1.19
C SER A 852 16.76 -43.68 1.26
N GLN A 853 17.86 -43.24 0.63
CA GLN A 853 19.17 -43.93 0.73
C GLN A 853 20.21 -43.25 1.64
N GLU A 854 20.06 -41.97 1.98
CA GLU A 854 20.93 -41.30 2.97
C GLU A 854 20.48 -41.50 4.42
N ASN A 855 19.23 -41.94 4.64
CA ASN A 855 18.64 -42.19 5.97
C ASN A 855 19.03 -43.55 6.59
N SER A 856 20.33 -43.87 6.60
CA SER A 856 20.84 -44.96 7.44
C SER A 856 22.18 -44.61 8.11
N ALA A 857 22.23 -44.78 9.44
CA ALA A 857 23.41 -44.64 10.30
C ALA A 857 23.87 -43.22 10.72
N ASN A 858 22.94 -42.33 11.14
CA ASN A 858 23.19 -41.38 12.24
C ASN A 858 21.87 -41.00 12.94
N SER A 859 21.88 -40.89 14.27
CA SER A 859 20.71 -40.43 15.03
C SER A 859 20.52 -38.93 14.86
N THR A 860 19.40 -38.49 14.29
CA THR A 860 19.10 -37.07 14.09
C THR A 860 18.97 -36.36 15.44
N VAL A 861 19.65 -35.21 15.58
CA VAL A 861 19.57 -34.38 16.78
C VAL A 861 18.62 -33.21 16.52
N VAL A 862 17.41 -33.31 17.05
CA VAL A 862 16.38 -32.26 16.98
C VAL A 862 16.66 -31.23 18.08
N LYS A 863 16.80 -29.96 17.71
CA LYS A 863 17.01 -28.84 18.65
C LYS A 863 15.68 -28.12 18.90
N LEU A 864 15.34 -27.89 20.16
CA LEU A 864 14.11 -27.25 20.61
C LEU A 864 14.45 -26.00 21.43
N THR A 865 13.88 -24.87 21.04
CA THR A 865 14.15 -23.54 21.60
C THR A 865 12.86 -22.88 22.07
N GLY A 866 12.96 -22.00 23.07
CA GLY A 866 11.88 -21.11 23.50
C GLY A 866 12.31 -19.65 23.48
N PRO A 867 11.42 -18.70 23.86
CA PRO A 867 11.65 -17.26 23.70
C PRO A 867 12.81 -16.68 24.54
N ARG A 868 13.41 -17.47 25.44
CA ARG A 868 14.68 -17.17 26.12
C ARG A 868 15.47 -18.46 26.35
N PRO A 869 16.82 -18.43 26.30
CA PRO A 869 17.69 -19.52 26.75
C PRO A 869 17.26 -20.10 28.11
N TYR A 870 17.15 -21.42 28.20
CA TYR A 870 16.78 -22.15 29.43
C TYR A 870 15.41 -21.79 30.04
N SER A 871 14.47 -21.24 29.25
CA SER A 871 13.10 -21.02 29.75
C SER A 871 12.41 -22.34 30.14
N LEU A 872 11.49 -22.28 31.12
CA LEU A 872 10.70 -23.45 31.53
C LEU A 872 9.96 -24.10 30.35
N THR A 873 9.45 -23.30 29.41
CA THR A 873 8.84 -23.78 28.16
C THR A 873 9.82 -24.59 27.32
N THR A 874 11.08 -24.15 27.19
CA THR A 874 12.13 -24.90 26.47
C THR A 874 12.42 -26.24 27.16
N VAL A 875 12.45 -26.24 28.50
CA VAL A 875 12.71 -27.45 29.32
C VAL A 875 11.56 -28.44 29.22
N PHE A 876 10.31 -28.01 29.40
CA PHE A 876 9.19 -28.93 29.32
C PHE A 876 8.92 -29.39 27.89
N ALA A 877 9.07 -28.53 26.88
CA ALA A 877 8.92 -28.94 25.48
C ALA A 877 9.95 -30.01 25.08
N GLY A 878 11.20 -29.87 25.54
CA GLY A 878 12.20 -30.92 25.37
C GLY A 878 11.75 -32.26 25.95
N ILE A 879 11.30 -32.26 27.21
CA ILE A 879 10.86 -33.47 27.92
C ILE A 879 9.62 -34.09 27.26
N GLY A 880 8.67 -33.28 26.77
CA GLY A 880 7.50 -33.77 26.04
C GLY A 880 7.83 -34.40 24.69
N ALA A 881 8.75 -33.79 23.93
CA ALA A 881 9.21 -34.35 22.66
C ALA A 881 9.97 -35.68 22.86
N LEU A 882 10.81 -35.77 23.90
CA LEU A 882 11.45 -37.02 24.31
C LEU A 882 10.41 -38.09 24.67
N PHE A 883 9.38 -37.72 25.44
CA PHE A 883 8.31 -38.65 25.84
C PHE A 883 7.57 -39.23 24.61
N ALA A 884 7.30 -38.43 23.58
CA ALA A 884 6.68 -38.94 22.35
C ALA A 884 7.56 -39.95 21.60
N VAL A 885 8.83 -39.64 21.31
CA VAL A 885 9.68 -40.59 20.56
C VAL A 885 9.91 -41.89 21.32
N THR A 886 10.02 -41.83 22.65
CA THR A 886 10.07 -43.05 23.49
C THR A 886 8.77 -43.86 23.40
N ARG A 887 7.61 -43.20 23.30
CA ARG A 887 6.32 -43.89 23.07
C ARG A 887 6.16 -44.46 21.66
N GLN A 888 6.77 -43.85 20.66
CA GLN A 888 6.85 -44.36 19.28
C GLN A 888 7.80 -45.57 19.14
N GLY A 889 8.37 -46.05 20.26
CA GLY A 889 9.21 -47.24 20.32
C GLY A 889 10.71 -46.96 20.31
N ASP A 890 11.15 -45.69 20.22
CA ASP A 890 12.56 -45.35 20.34
C ASP A 890 13.03 -45.34 21.80
N SER A 891 13.33 -46.54 22.29
CA SER A 891 13.97 -46.76 23.59
C SER A 891 15.42 -46.26 23.69
N SER A 892 16.03 -45.83 22.58
CA SER A 892 17.37 -45.21 22.55
C SER A 892 17.34 -43.68 22.64
N ALA A 893 16.15 -43.07 22.52
CA ALA A 893 15.97 -41.63 22.54
C ALA A 893 16.42 -41.01 23.87
N ARG A 894 17.08 -39.86 23.75
CA ARG A 894 17.77 -39.19 24.86
C ARG A 894 17.87 -37.69 24.62
N ILE A 895 17.82 -36.89 25.68
CA ILE A 895 17.88 -35.43 25.61
C ILE A 895 19.03 -34.86 26.46
N ARG A 896 19.47 -33.64 26.16
CA ARG A 896 20.35 -32.82 27.00
C ARG A 896 20.03 -31.33 26.82
N TYR A 897 20.53 -30.50 27.72
CA TYR A 897 20.39 -29.04 27.67
C TYR A 897 21.74 -28.36 27.54
N ARG A 898 21.91 -27.54 26.51
CA ARG A 898 23.16 -26.83 26.21
C ARG A 898 22.88 -25.48 25.57
N ASP A 899 23.63 -24.47 25.96
CA ASP A 899 23.64 -23.12 25.35
C ASP A 899 22.24 -22.50 25.16
N GLY A 900 21.33 -22.80 26.10
CA GLY A 900 19.94 -22.32 26.11
C GLY A 900 18.89 -23.23 25.46
N VAL A 901 19.32 -24.31 24.81
CA VAL A 901 18.53 -25.15 23.89
C VAL A 901 18.36 -26.56 24.47
N ALA A 902 17.22 -27.20 24.20
CA ALA A 902 17.02 -28.63 24.45
C ALA A 902 17.39 -29.42 23.18
N GLU A 903 18.39 -30.29 23.26
CA GLU A 903 18.79 -31.15 22.15
C GLU A 903 18.27 -32.57 22.40
N LEU A 904 17.49 -33.12 21.47
CA LEU A 904 16.89 -34.46 21.49
C LEU A 904 17.55 -35.33 20.41
N ALA A 905 18.28 -36.36 20.80
CA ALA A 905 18.83 -37.37 19.89
C ALA A 905 17.87 -38.55 19.82
N SER A 906 17.39 -38.87 18.62
CA SER A 906 16.42 -39.92 18.35
C SER A 906 16.63 -40.48 16.94
N SER A 907 16.28 -41.75 16.75
CA SER A 907 16.12 -42.39 15.44
C SER A 907 14.77 -42.09 14.79
N GLN A 908 13.84 -41.50 15.55
CA GLN A 908 12.52 -41.07 15.10
C GLN A 908 12.30 -39.57 15.31
N THR A 909 11.50 -38.94 14.46
CA THR A 909 11.08 -37.55 14.66
C THR A 909 9.91 -37.52 15.65
N PRO A 910 9.90 -36.65 16.68
CA PRO A 910 8.74 -36.51 17.56
C PRO A 910 7.51 -36.06 16.77
N VAL A 911 6.53 -36.96 16.60
CA VAL A 911 5.26 -36.65 15.93
C VAL A 911 4.16 -36.52 16.97
N TRP A 912 3.35 -35.47 16.81
CA TRP A 912 2.10 -35.33 17.54
C TRP A 912 1.00 -36.06 16.77
N ASP A 913 0.46 -37.13 17.35
CA ASP A 913 -0.59 -37.95 16.72
C ASP A 913 -1.93 -37.93 17.49
N GLU A 914 -2.97 -38.45 16.85
CA GLU A 914 -4.35 -38.50 17.35
C GLU A 914 -4.49 -39.30 18.66
N HIS A 915 -3.63 -40.29 18.86
CA HIS A 915 -3.60 -41.11 20.08
C HIS A 915 -2.92 -40.34 21.23
N LEU A 916 -1.86 -39.59 20.94
CA LEU A 916 -1.18 -38.68 21.85
C LEU A 916 -2.08 -37.51 22.25
N ALA A 917 -2.83 -36.96 21.29
CA ALA A 917 -3.86 -35.93 21.52
C ALA A 917 -4.99 -36.45 22.41
N SER A 918 -5.47 -37.68 22.16
CA SER A 918 -6.47 -38.36 23.00
C SER A 918 -5.97 -38.60 24.43
N GLN A 919 -4.68 -38.92 24.61
CA GLN A 919 -4.06 -39.04 25.93
C GLN A 919 -3.88 -37.68 26.62
N LEU A 920 -3.57 -36.61 25.89
CA LEU A 920 -3.56 -35.25 26.44
C LEU A 920 -4.95 -34.84 26.91
N TYR A 921 -5.98 -35.08 26.09
CA TYR A 921 -7.37 -34.84 26.44
C TYR A 921 -7.81 -35.63 27.68
N GLY A 922 -7.47 -36.92 27.74
CA GLY A 922 -7.69 -37.75 28.94
C GLY A 922 -7.00 -37.19 30.19
N ALA A 923 -5.71 -36.84 30.10
CA ALA A 923 -4.96 -36.27 31.21
C ALA A 923 -5.50 -34.90 31.66
N LEU A 924 -5.97 -34.07 30.72
CA LEU A 924 -6.60 -32.77 30.98
C LEU A 924 -7.98 -32.92 31.63
N LEU A 925 -8.78 -33.92 31.25
CA LEU A 925 -10.03 -34.26 31.93
C LEU A 925 -9.80 -34.76 33.37
N ILE A 926 -8.69 -35.45 33.61
CA ILE A 926 -8.28 -35.89 34.96
C ILE A 926 -7.77 -34.71 35.80
N ALA A 927 -6.96 -33.83 35.21
CA ALA A 927 -6.45 -32.62 35.87
C ALA A 927 -7.55 -31.57 36.16
N SER A 928 -8.57 -31.48 35.30
CA SER A 928 -9.74 -30.60 35.49
C SER A 928 -10.85 -31.24 36.33
N GLY A 929 -10.62 -32.42 36.92
CA GLY A 929 -11.55 -33.08 37.83
C GLY A 929 -12.88 -33.52 37.19
N HIS A 930 -12.89 -33.76 35.88
CA HIS A 930 -14.04 -34.34 35.16
C HIS A 930 -13.96 -35.86 35.04
N LYS A 931 -12.74 -36.42 35.09
CA LYS A 931 -12.48 -37.86 35.16
C LYS A 931 -11.60 -38.21 36.36
N ASP A 932 -11.76 -39.40 36.91
CA ASP A 932 -10.83 -39.95 37.91
C ASP A 932 -9.52 -40.44 37.24
N ARG A 933 -8.49 -40.76 38.04
CA ARG A 933 -7.20 -41.28 37.52
C ARG A 933 -7.30 -42.59 36.71
N ASN A 934 -8.47 -43.23 36.68
CA ASN A 934 -8.75 -44.45 35.91
C ASN A 934 -9.59 -44.16 34.64
N GLY A 935 -9.94 -42.89 34.38
CA GLY A 935 -10.71 -42.46 33.20
C GLY A 935 -12.23 -42.47 33.36
N ASN A 936 -12.75 -42.78 34.56
CA ASN A 936 -14.19 -42.79 34.83
C ASN A 936 -14.72 -41.36 35.05
N ASP A 937 -15.89 -41.03 34.53
CA ASP A 937 -16.51 -39.71 34.74
C ASP A 937 -16.91 -39.52 36.21
N THR A 938 -16.52 -38.38 36.79
CA THR A 938 -16.86 -38.02 38.18
C THR A 938 -18.19 -37.24 38.20
N PRO A 939 -19.20 -37.62 39.02
CA PRO A 939 -20.57 -37.14 38.85
C PRO A 939 -20.79 -35.62 38.94
N GLU A 940 -19.95 -34.92 39.69
CA GLU A 940 -19.91 -33.45 39.76
C GLU A 940 -18.44 -33.02 39.79
N ALA A 941 -17.96 -32.35 38.74
CA ALA A 941 -16.62 -31.78 38.74
C ALA A 941 -16.54 -30.63 39.76
N ASP A 942 -15.51 -30.61 40.61
CA ASP A 942 -15.41 -29.66 41.73
C ASP A 942 -15.61 -28.21 41.24
N PRO A 943 -16.66 -27.50 41.69
CA PRO A 943 -16.98 -26.16 41.19
C PRO A 943 -15.84 -25.13 41.35
N ARG A 944 -14.88 -25.37 42.26
CA ARG A 944 -13.69 -24.54 42.43
C ARG A 944 -12.67 -24.79 41.30
N VAL A 945 -12.48 -26.05 40.91
CA VAL A 945 -11.58 -26.45 39.81
C VAL A 945 -12.17 -26.01 38.46
N VAL A 946 -13.48 -26.18 38.26
CA VAL A 946 -14.17 -25.72 37.04
C VAL A 946 -14.12 -24.19 36.91
N LYS A 947 -14.30 -23.45 38.01
CA LYS A 947 -14.26 -21.97 38.02
C LYS A 947 -12.85 -21.40 37.89
N ALA A 948 -11.82 -22.15 38.25
CA ALA A 948 -10.41 -21.80 38.02
C ALA A 948 -9.98 -22.08 36.57
N ASN A 949 -10.36 -23.22 35.98
CA ASN A 949 -9.97 -23.63 34.64
C ASN A 949 -10.91 -23.15 33.52
N LYS A 950 -11.28 -21.85 33.52
CA LYS A 950 -12.18 -21.27 32.50
C LYS A 950 -11.72 -21.45 31.05
N TRP A 951 -10.41 -21.55 30.81
CA TRP A 951 -9.81 -21.80 29.50
C TRP A 951 -10.25 -23.14 28.88
N HIS A 952 -10.48 -24.17 29.71
CA HIS A 952 -10.81 -25.53 29.26
C HIS A 952 -12.18 -25.60 28.56
N VAL A 953 -13.17 -24.83 29.01
CA VAL A 953 -14.54 -24.92 28.47
C VAL A 953 -14.62 -24.28 27.07
N ARG A 954 -14.02 -23.09 26.89
CA ARG A 954 -14.04 -22.33 25.63
C ARG A 954 -13.31 -23.07 24.50
N TYR A 955 -12.16 -23.66 24.78
CA TYR A 955 -11.37 -24.36 23.76
C TYR A 955 -11.85 -25.78 23.49
N ARG A 956 -12.56 -26.43 24.43
CA ARG A 956 -13.15 -27.76 24.20
C ARG A 956 -14.23 -27.73 23.11
N GLU A 957 -15.09 -26.72 23.11
CA GLU A 957 -16.17 -26.60 22.11
C GLU A 957 -15.62 -26.19 20.73
N ALA A 958 -14.55 -25.39 20.68
CA ALA A 958 -13.84 -25.04 19.45
C ALA A 958 -12.96 -26.19 18.90
N ALA A 959 -12.33 -27.00 19.75
CA ALA A 959 -11.51 -28.12 19.30
C ALA A 959 -12.35 -29.29 18.74
N LEU A 960 -13.49 -29.58 19.39
CA LEU A 960 -14.38 -30.69 19.01
C LEU A 960 -15.27 -30.40 17.77
N SER A 961 -15.25 -29.17 17.24
CA SER A 961 -16.03 -28.78 16.06
C SER A 961 -15.20 -28.57 14.79
N PHE A 962 -13.86 -28.65 14.87
CA PHE A 962 -12.94 -28.33 13.76
C PHE A 962 -11.85 -29.40 13.55
N GLU A 963 -12.11 -30.67 13.89
CA GLU A 963 -11.11 -31.76 13.88
C GLU A 963 -10.38 -31.94 12.53
N ASP A 964 -11.10 -31.92 11.40
CA ASP A 964 -10.50 -31.95 10.05
C ASP A 964 -9.93 -30.60 9.58
N LEU A 965 -10.36 -29.48 10.18
CA LEU A 965 -10.08 -28.10 9.75
C LEU A 965 -8.91 -27.44 10.49
N ALA A 966 -8.62 -27.86 11.72
CA ALA A 966 -7.48 -27.37 12.51
C ALA A 966 -6.12 -27.88 11.97
N ARG A 967 -6.16 -28.97 11.18
CA ARG A 967 -5.00 -29.71 10.66
C ARG A 967 -3.97 -28.89 9.84
N PRO A 968 -4.32 -27.80 9.11
CA PRO A 968 -3.35 -26.99 8.36
C PRO A 968 -3.04 -25.59 8.94
N MET A 969 -3.60 -25.20 10.10
CA MET A 969 -3.79 -23.77 10.41
C MET A 969 -2.72 -23.06 11.28
N PHE A 970 -1.61 -23.70 11.69
CA PHE A 970 -0.67 -23.08 12.64
C PHE A 970 0.83 -23.25 12.30
N PHE A 971 1.55 -22.13 12.42
CA PHE A 971 2.97 -21.90 12.13
C PHE A 971 3.87 -22.23 13.36
N ASP A 972 5.19 -22.45 13.27
CA ASP A 972 6.18 -22.25 12.18
C ASP A 972 7.27 -23.36 12.22
N ALA A 973 8.18 -23.43 11.22
CA ALA A 973 9.24 -24.46 11.15
C ALA A 973 10.66 -23.92 10.88
N VAL A 974 11.67 -24.46 11.60
CA VAL A 974 13.11 -24.22 11.39
C VAL A 974 13.85 -25.57 11.30
N PRO A 975 14.58 -25.87 10.21
CA PRO A 975 15.48 -27.02 10.15
C PRO A 975 16.90 -26.70 10.63
N GLY A 976 17.36 -27.43 11.65
CA GLY A 976 18.77 -27.83 11.81
C GLY A 976 19.81 -26.75 12.11
N ASP A 977 20.35 -26.12 11.06
CA ASP A 977 21.76 -25.65 11.01
C ASP A 977 22.01 -24.33 10.25
N GLY A 978 20.97 -23.52 9.98
CA GLY A 978 21.12 -22.19 9.34
C GLY A 978 21.41 -21.03 10.33
N PRO A 979 22.31 -20.07 10.03
CA PRO A 979 22.76 -19.05 10.99
C PRO A 979 21.85 -17.82 11.19
N HIS A 980 20.76 -17.66 10.42
CA HIS A 980 19.93 -16.45 10.45
C HIS A 980 18.42 -16.75 10.44
N PRO A 981 17.59 -15.92 11.12
CA PRO A 981 16.13 -16.11 11.13
C PRO A 981 15.51 -15.83 9.76
N VAL A 982 14.44 -16.54 9.44
CA VAL A 982 13.57 -16.28 8.27
C VAL A 982 12.12 -16.18 8.75
N SER A 983 11.36 -15.23 8.21
CA SER A 983 9.93 -15.06 8.49
C SER A 983 9.07 -15.77 7.45
N LEU A 984 8.09 -16.55 7.89
CA LEU A 984 7.08 -17.14 7.01
C LEU A 984 5.82 -16.24 6.93
N PRO A 985 5.23 -16.03 5.73
CA PRO A 985 3.97 -15.29 5.58
C PRO A 985 2.75 -16.10 6.03
N VAL A 986 1.72 -15.41 6.52
CA VAL A 986 0.38 -16.00 6.74
C VAL A 986 -0.38 -16.05 5.40
N PHE A 987 -0.94 -17.22 5.05
CA PHE A 987 -1.65 -17.45 3.78
C PHE A 987 -3.17 -17.49 3.95
N ILE A 988 -3.88 -16.61 3.26
CA ILE A 988 -5.26 -16.87 2.79
C ILE A 988 -5.14 -17.54 1.42
N ARG A 989 -5.71 -18.73 1.22
CA ARG A 989 -5.42 -19.54 0.02
C ARG A 989 -6.20 -19.07 -1.22
N ASN A 990 -5.48 -18.90 -2.33
CA ASN A 990 -5.98 -18.77 -3.72
C ASN A 990 -6.70 -17.48 -4.16
N GLY A 991 -6.67 -16.38 -3.38
CA GLY A 991 -7.14 -15.08 -3.89
C GLY A 991 -8.66 -14.97 -4.08
N SER A 992 -9.41 -15.77 -3.33
CA SER A 992 -10.81 -15.55 -3.00
C SER A 992 -11.03 -16.12 -1.59
N PRO A 993 -11.91 -15.53 -0.76
CA PRO A 993 -11.98 -15.77 0.67
C PRO A 993 -12.57 -17.13 1.03
N PHE A 994 -12.46 -17.47 2.31
CA PHE A 994 -13.29 -18.50 2.93
C PHE A 994 -14.77 -18.09 2.80
N HIS A 995 -15.61 -18.97 2.26
CA HIS A 995 -17.03 -18.66 2.06
C HIS A 995 -17.74 -18.50 3.42
N CYS A 996 -18.64 -17.51 3.52
CA CYS A 996 -19.63 -17.49 4.59
C CYS A 996 -20.44 -18.79 4.61
N LEU A 997 -20.74 -19.26 5.82
CA LEU A 997 -21.80 -20.23 6.06
C LEU A 997 -23.09 -19.71 5.40
N ASN A 998 -23.69 -20.53 4.55
CA ASN A 998 -25.08 -20.38 4.18
C ASN A 998 -25.76 -21.73 4.35
N HIS A 999 -26.43 -21.89 5.49
CA HIS A 999 -27.57 -22.77 5.59
C HIS A 999 -28.51 -22.25 6.67
N ASP A 1000 -29.78 -22.22 6.33
CA ASP A 1000 -30.88 -21.82 7.19
C ASP A 1000 -30.99 -22.73 8.43
N GLU A 1001 -31.72 -22.22 9.44
CA GLU A 1001 -31.98 -22.88 10.74
C GLU A 1001 -30.79 -22.85 11.74
N PHE A 1002 -30.77 -21.85 12.64
CA PHE A 1002 -31.01 -22.05 14.09
C PHE A 1002 -31.02 -20.70 14.85
N GLU A 1003 -31.86 -20.60 15.88
CA GLU A 1003 -32.10 -19.36 16.63
C GLU A 1003 -30.90 -18.92 17.49
N VAL A 1004 -30.66 -17.61 17.57
CA VAL A 1004 -29.63 -17.01 18.46
C VAL A 1004 -30.22 -16.77 19.86
N PRO A 1005 -29.65 -17.34 20.93
CA PRO A 1005 -29.90 -16.87 22.29
C PRO A 1005 -28.96 -15.69 22.60
N ASP A 1006 -29.53 -14.55 23.00
CA ASP A 1006 -28.77 -13.43 23.53
C ASP A 1006 -27.88 -13.85 24.71
N ASN A 1007 -26.60 -13.45 24.70
CA ASN A 1007 -25.78 -13.00 25.85
C ASN A 1007 -24.27 -12.97 25.51
N ALA A 1008 -23.83 -12.01 24.68
CA ALA A 1008 -22.42 -11.80 24.36
C ALA A 1008 -21.81 -10.62 25.13
N LEU A 1009 -21.21 -10.93 26.29
CA LEU A 1009 -19.99 -10.30 26.84
C LEU A 1009 -19.72 -8.79 26.62
N PHE A 1010 -20.69 -7.92 26.90
CA PHE A 1010 -20.42 -6.51 27.24
C PHE A 1010 -21.39 -5.99 28.30
N GLU A 1011 -21.07 -6.17 29.59
CA GLU A 1011 -21.62 -5.31 30.65
C GLU A 1011 -20.52 -4.43 31.27
N ARG A 1012 -20.92 -3.20 31.58
CA ARG A 1012 -20.03 -2.10 31.97
C ARG A 1012 -19.81 -2.08 33.48
N GLY A 1013 -18.54 -2.10 33.90
CA GLY A 1013 -18.12 -1.52 35.19
C GLY A 1013 -17.55 -2.50 36.22
N SER A 1014 -16.22 -2.59 36.28
CA SER A 1014 -15.49 -2.79 37.54
C SER A 1014 -14.07 -2.23 37.40
N GLY A 1015 -13.53 -1.64 38.47
CA GLY A 1015 -12.27 -0.89 38.44
C GLY A 1015 -11.01 -1.73 38.74
N LEU A 1016 -9.86 -1.06 38.61
CA LEU A 1016 -8.51 -1.56 38.91
C LEU A 1016 -8.38 -2.32 40.25
N VAL A 1017 -7.66 -3.44 40.26
CA VAL A 1017 -7.04 -4.03 41.48
C VAL A 1017 -5.65 -4.62 41.15
N PRO A 1018 -4.59 -4.34 41.94
CA PRO A 1018 -3.24 -4.87 41.69
C PRO A 1018 -2.80 -6.05 42.59
N GLY A 1019 -2.19 -7.09 41.99
CA GLY A 1019 -1.13 -7.91 42.60
C GLY A 1019 -1.48 -9.31 43.19
N LYS A 1020 -0.75 -10.35 42.70
CA LYS A 1020 -0.52 -11.69 43.32
C LYS A 1020 -1.74 -12.65 43.38
N MET A 1021 -1.67 -14.00 43.22
CA MET A 1021 -0.59 -15.00 43.02
C MET A 1021 -1.06 -16.19 42.14
N ASN A 1022 -0.08 -16.95 41.60
CA ASN A 1022 0.00 -18.41 41.28
C ASN A 1022 -1.29 -19.25 41.02
N GLY A 1023 -1.29 -20.21 40.09
CA GLY A 1023 -0.21 -20.72 39.25
C GLY A 1023 -0.67 -21.73 38.18
N GLY A 1024 0.24 -22.01 37.25
CA GLY A 1024 -0.03 -22.48 35.87
C GLY A 1024 0.84 -21.65 34.94
N ILE A 1025 1.10 -22.09 33.70
CA ILE A 1025 2.03 -21.40 32.77
C ILE A 1025 1.75 -19.88 32.75
N ASP A 1026 2.78 -19.07 32.99
CA ASP A 1026 2.67 -17.60 33.00
C ASP A 1026 2.62 -17.10 31.54
N VAL A 1027 1.41 -17.03 30.99
CA VAL A 1027 1.13 -16.64 29.58
C VAL A 1027 0.82 -15.15 29.40
N GLU A 1028 0.49 -14.40 30.45
CA GLU A 1028 0.03 -13.01 30.31
C GLU A 1028 0.59 -12.06 31.38
N ALA A 1029 1.59 -11.24 31.02
CA ALA A 1029 1.78 -9.88 31.54
C ALA A 1029 2.87 -9.09 30.76
N ASP A 1030 2.68 -8.89 29.46
CA ASP A 1030 3.34 -7.80 28.70
C ASP A 1030 2.32 -6.87 28.05
N LEU A 1031 1.12 -6.81 28.62
CA LEU A 1031 0.15 -5.75 28.35
C LEU A 1031 0.65 -4.43 28.96
N ARG A 1032 1.55 -3.77 28.22
CA ARG A 1032 1.52 -2.31 27.98
C ARG A 1032 1.46 -1.94 26.49
N LEU A 1033 0.81 -2.82 25.74
CA LEU A 1033 -0.08 -2.47 24.63
C LEU A 1033 -1.49 -2.90 25.10
N THR A 1034 -2.02 -2.17 26.09
CA THR A 1034 -3.01 -2.65 27.07
C THR A 1034 -4.42 -2.81 26.52
N ASP A 1035 -5.03 -3.97 26.83
CA ASP A 1035 -6.38 -4.43 26.45
C ASP A 1035 -6.63 -4.51 24.93
N GLY A 1036 -6.78 -5.75 24.40
CA GLY A 1036 -7.62 -5.95 23.22
C GLY A 1036 -7.31 -7.16 22.33
N GLN A 1037 -6.04 -7.48 22.09
CA GLN A 1037 -5.63 -8.57 21.19
C GLN A 1037 -4.46 -9.34 21.81
N VAL A 1038 -4.66 -10.63 22.10
CA VAL A 1038 -3.63 -11.51 22.65
C VAL A 1038 -2.78 -12.06 21.50
N GLU A 1039 -1.54 -11.60 21.39
CA GLU A 1039 -0.53 -12.30 20.57
C GLU A 1039 -0.06 -13.55 21.33
N ASP A 1040 -0.44 -14.74 20.87
CA ASP A 1040 0.01 -15.99 21.48
C ASP A 1040 1.51 -16.24 21.22
N ARG A 1041 2.34 -15.92 22.21
CA ARG A 1041 3.82 -15.93 22.17
C ARG A 1041 4.51 -17.30 22.08
N TYR A 1042 3.77 -18.37 21.80
CA TYR A 1042 4.29 -19.75 21.81
C TYR A 1042 3.78 -20.51 20.58
N SER A 1043 4.64 -21.28 19.91
CA SER A 1043 4.14 -22.17 18.87
C SER A 1043 3.24 -23.25 19.52
N PRO A 1044 2.08 -23.59 18.93
CA PRO A 1044 1.18 -24.58 19.51
C PRO A 1044 1.86 -25.92 19.78
N GLY A 1045 2.79 -26.33 18.91
CA GLY A 1045 3.65 -27.49 19.14
C GLY A 1045 4.53 -27.37 20.38
N LEU A 1046 5.26 -26.26 20.58
CA LEU A 1046 6.10 -26.05 21.77
C LEU A 1046 5.26 -26.01 23.06
N LEU A 1047 4.08 -25.40 23.02
CA LEU A 1047 3.15 -25.37 24.15
C LEU A 1047 2.59 -26.76 24.46
N ALA A 1048 2.13 -27.49 23.44
CA ALA A 1048 1.60 -28.85 23.58
C ALA A 1048 2.69 -29.83 24.06
N TRP A 1049 3.92 -29.71 23.56
CA TRP A 1049 5.08 -30.44 24.07
C TRP A 1049 5.42 -30.02 25.51
N SER A 1050 5.28 -28.75 25.89
CA SER A 1050 5.46 -28.31 27.28
C SER A 1050 4.43 -28.93 28.21
N MET A 1051 3.17 -29.02 27.77
CA MET A 1051 2.11 -29.70 28.50
C MET A 1051 2.39 -31.20 28.66
N LEU A 1052 2.83 -31.87 27.58
CA LEU A 1052 3.29 -33.27 27.68
C LEU A 1052 4.51 -33.45 28.58
N GLY A 1053 5.47 -32.52 28.58
CA GLY A 1053 6.61 -32.57 29.48
C GLY A 1053 6.22 -32.55 30.95
N MET A 1054 5.32 -31.63 31.34
CA MET A 1054 4.77 -31.58 32.70
C MET A 1054 4.00 -32.88 33.05
N ILE A 1055 3.21 -33.41 32.12
CA ILE A 1055 2.46 -34.68 32.31
C ILE A 1055 3.40 -35.88 32.44
N ALA A 1056 4.45 -35.96 31.61
CA ALA A 1056 5.43 -37.06 31.57
C ALA A 1056 6.33 -37.11 32.82
N LEU A 1057 6.53 -35.95 33.47
CA LEU A 1057 7.13 -35.81 34.80
C LEU A 1057 6.16 -36.11 35.94
N GLY A 1058 4.86 -36.28 35.68
CA GLY A 1058 3.84 -36.54 36.68
C GLY A 1058 3.48 -35.31 37.54
N MET A 1059 3.73 -34.10 37.05
CA MET A 1059 3.44 -32.86 37.78
C MET A 1059 1.92 -32.61 37.82
N PRO A 1060 1.26 -32.60 38.99
CA PRO A 1060 -0.16 -32.34 39.08
C PRO A 1060 -0.47 -30.84 38.92
N GLY A 1061 -1.57 -30.51 38.26
CA GLY A 1061 -2.11 -29.15 38.16
C GLY A 1061 -2.80 -28.66 39.44
N SER A 1062 -2.13 -28.75 40.58
CA SER A 1062 -2.58 -28.17 41.86
C SER A 1062 -1.48 -27.31 42.51
N GLU A 1063 -1.87 -26.44 43.44
CA GLU A 1063 -1.14 -25.22 43.86
C GLU A 1063 0.34 -25.37 44.29
N TYR A 1064 0.85 -26.58 44.53
CA TYR A 1064 2.22 -26.86 44.96
C TYR A 1064 2.85 -28.00 44.16
N GLY A 1065 2.76 -27.93 42.82
CA GLY A 1065 3.29 -28.93 41.89
C GLY A 1065 4.68 -29.47 42.29
N VAL A 1066 4.81 -30.80 42.21
CA VAL A 1066 5.98 -31.56 42.69
C VAL A 1066 7.29 -30.95 42.16
N GLY A 1067 8.13 -30.43 43.06
CA GLY A 1067 9.40 -29.76 42.72
C GLY A 1067 9.53 -28.32 43.24
N VAL A 1068 8.47 -27.73 43.78
CA VAL A 1068 8.54 -26.42 44.47
C VAL A 1068 8.79 -26.62 45.98
N VAL A 1069 9.92 -26.14 46.48
CA VAL A 1069 10.28 -26.16 47.91
C VAL A 1069 10.56 -24.72 48.37
N ASP A 1070 9.96 -24.30 49.48
CA ASP A 1070 10.05 -22.92 50.02
C ASP A 1070 9.70 -21.80 49.03
N GLY A 1071 8.88 -22.11 48.02
CA GLY A 1071 8.49 -21.19 46.94
C GLY A 1071 9.48 -21.10 45.78
N GLU A 1072 10.55 -21.90 45.79
CA GLU A 1072 11.51 -22.03 44.68
C GLU A 1072 11.27 -23.33 43.90
N LEU A 1073 11.11 -23.23 42.58
CA LEU A 1073 11.17 -24.36 41.66
C LEU A 1073 12.64 -24.66 41.34
N ARG A 1074 13.12 -25.86 41.64
CA ARG A 1074 14.51 -26.26 41.38
C ARG A 1074 14.57 -27.41 40.37
N LEU A 1075 15.00 -27.12 39.14
CA LEU A 1075 15.18 -28.10 38.07
C LEU A 1075 16.67 -28.28 37.77
N ALA A 1076 17.17 -29.50 37.92
CA ALA A 1076 18.53 -29.86 37.50
C ALA A 1076 18.53 -30.20 36.00
N LEU A 1077 19.21 -29.39 35.19
CA LEU A 1077 19.27 -29.59 33.74
C LEU A 1077 20.47 -30.47 33.33
N PRO A 1078 20.22 -31.64 32.71
CA PRO A 1078 21.30 -32.55 32.31
C PRO A 1078 22.09 -32.00 31.12
N ARG A 1079 23.37 -31.67 31.35
CA ARG A 1079 24.33 -31.29 30.28
C ARG A 1079 24.79 -32.50 29.45
N GLY A 1080 24.70 -33.70 30.01
CA GLY A 1080 24.91 -34.97 29.31
C GLY A 1080 23.59 -35.56 28.79
N TRP A 1081 23.67 -36.48 27.82
CA TRP A 1081 22.50 -37.17 27.30
C TRP A 1081 21.85 -38.09 28.33
N VAL A 1082 20.55 -37.95 28.56
CA VAL A 1082 19.75 -38.78 29.48
C VAL A 1082 18.44 -39.25 28.85
N THR A 1083 17.93 -40.41 29.27
CA THR A 1083 16.64 -40.97 28.80
C THR A 1083 15.45 -40.47 29.63
N MET A 1084 14.23 -40.73 29.15
CA MET A 1084 13.00 -40.27 29.83
C MET A 1084 12.87 -40.81 31.26
N ASP A 1085 13.24 -42.07 31.48
CA ASP A 1085 13.21 -42.68 32.81
C ASP A 1085 14.30 -42.11 33.72
N GLN A 1086 15.51 -41.84 33.19
CA GLN A 1086 16.57 -41.17 33.94
C GLN A 1086 16.18 -39.74 34.37
N ILE A 1087 15.44 -39.00 33.53
CA ILE A 1087 14.90 -37.68 33.94
C ILE A 1087 13.87 -37.84 35.05
N ARG A 1088 12.98 -38.84 34.95
CA ARG A 1088 11.97 -39.11 35.98
C ARG A 1088 12.63 -39.47 37.32
N ASP A 1089 13.66 -40.31 37.30
CA ASP A 1089 14.45 -40.67 38.49
C ASP A 1089 15.20 -39.46 39.06
N LEU A 1090 15.79 -38.61 38.21
CA LEU A 1090 16.56 -37.42 38.60
C LEU A 1090 15.68 -36.29 39.16
N MET A 1091 14.39 -36.27 38.82
CA MET A 1091 13.37 -35.39 39.42
C MET A 1091 12.75 -35.96 40.72
N GLN A 1092 12.87 -37.28 40.96
CA GLN A 1092 12.39 -37.94 42.18
C GLN A 1092 13.46 -38.11 43.26
N ALA A 1093 14.74 -38.17 42.88
CA ALA A 1093 15.87 -38.09 43.80
C ALA A 1093 16.12 -36.63 44.23
N ALA A 1094 16.44 -36.40 45.51
CA ALA A 1094 16.88 -35.10 45.99
C ALA A 1094 18.40 -34.95 45.74
N PRO A 1095 18.87 -34.13 44.76
CA PRO A 1095 20.26 -34.17 44.33
C PRO A 1095 21.08 -33.08 45.02
N GLU A 1096 22.03 -33.48 45.86
CA GLU A 1096 23.08 -32.57 46.34
C GLU A 1096 24.04 -32.23 45.18
N ARG A 1097 24.08 -30.96 44.79
CA ARG A 1097 25.02 -30.32 43.83
C ARG A 1097 24.73 -30.57 42.32
N CYS A 1098 23.95 -29.66 41.74
CA CYS A 1098 24.05 -29.21 40.35
C CYS A 1098 23.90 -27.68 40.32
N GLU A 1099 24.27 -27.02 39.22
CA GLU A 1099 24.13 -25.55 39.07
C GLU A 1099 22.66 -25.12 39.15
N PHE A 1100 22.39 -23.99 39.82
CA PHE A 1100 21.05 -23.52 40.15
C PHE A 1100 20.66 -22.26 39.38
N LEU A 1101 19.38 -22.14 39.02
CA LEU A 1101 18.71 -20.86 38.82
C LEU A 1101 18.06 -20.46 40.14
N SER A 1102 18.24 -19.21 40.60
CA SER A 1102 17.57 -18.69 41.81
C SER A 1102 16.75 -17.43 41.52
N TRP A 1103 15.62 -17.29 42.20
CA TRP A 1103 14.68 -16.19 42.01
C TRP A 1103 14.80 -15.17 43.14
N ARG A 1104 14.94 -13.88 42.82
CA ARG A 1104 14.91 -12.78 43.80
C ARG A 1104 14.18 -11.56 43.27
N SER A 1105 13.37 -10.94 44.14
CA SER A 1105 12.68 -9.67 43.89
C SER A 1105 13.53 -8.48 44.36
N ALA A 1106 13.64 -7.43 43.54
CA ALA A 1106 14.20 -6.12 43.92
C ALA A 1106 13.29 -4.98 43.44
N SER A 1107 13.27 -3.84 44.15
CA SER A 1107 12.35 -2.72 43.88
C SER A 1107 13.03 -1.54 43.16
N SER A 1108 12.27 -0.79 42.35
CA SER A 1108 12.68 0.49 41.76
C SER A 1108 11.57 1.54 41.89
N THR A 1109 11.90 2.81 41.72
CA THR A 1109 11.07 3.95 42.14
C THR A 1109 9.93 4.34 41.19
N LEU A 1110 9.79 3.71 40.01
CA LEU A 1110 8.75 4.04 39.02
C LEU A 1110 7.57 3.06 38.97
N SER A 1111 7.61 1.95 39.71
CA SER A 1111 6.44 1.12 39.98
C SER A 1111 6.63 0.33 41.28
N SER A 1112 5.60 0.24 42.12
CA SER A 1112 5.77 -0.24 43.50
C SER A 1112 6.29 -1.68 43.62
N TYR A 1113 6.15 -2.51 42.58
CA TYR A 1113 6.85 -3.79 42.42
C TYR A 1113 7.05 -4.13 40.94
N MET A 1114 8.30 -4.21 40.49
CA MET A 1114 8.66 -4.82 39.21
C MET A 1114 9.46 -6.10 39.48
N LYS A 1115 8.96 -7.26 39.03
CA LYS A 1115 9.70 -8.53 39.13
C LYS A 1115 10.52 -8.72 37.85
N LEU A 1116 11.83 -8.51 37.92
CA LEU A 1116 12.73 -8.80 36.80
C LEU A 1116 13.20 -10.26 36.84
N TRP A 1117 13.03 -10.96 35.73
CA TRP A 1117 13.58 -12.29 35.50
C TRP A 1117 15.01 -12.17 34.95
N LEU A 1118 16.01 -12.42 35.78
CA LEU A 1118 17.42 -12.43 35.40
C LEU A 1118 18.06 -13.79 35.75
N PRO A 1119 18.86 -14.40 34.86
CA PRO A 1119 19.66 -15.56 35.23
C PRO A 1119 20.76 -15.12 36.19
N VAL A 1120 20.88 -15.80 37.34
CA VAL A 1120 22.06 -15.66 38.20
C VAL A 1120 23.15 -16.56 37.65
N VAL A 1121 23.93 -16.03 36.70
CA VAL A 1121 25.24 -16.59 36.34
C VAL A 1121 26.27 -15.87 37.18
N ASP A 1122 26.63 -16.45 38.33
CA ASP A 1122 27.76 -16.00 39.14
C ASP A 1122 28.42 -17.22 39.80
N GLY A 1123 29.65 -17.52 39.38
CA GLY A 1123 30.43 -18.71 39.76
C GLY A 1123 31.36 -19.18 38.65
#